data_AF-A0A966CDE6-F1
#
_entry.id   AF-A0A966CDE6-F1
#
_cell.length_a   1.000
_cell.length_b   1.000
_cell.length_c   1.000
_cell.angle_alpha   90.00
_cell.angle_beta   90.00
_cell.angle_gamma   90.00
#
_symmetry.space_group_name_H-M   'P 1'
#
loop_
_entity.id
_entity.type
_entity.pdbx_description
1 polymer ?
#
loop_
_entity_poly.entity_id
_entity_poly.type
_entity_poly.pdbx_seq_one_letter_code
_entity_poly.pdbx_strand_id
1 'polypeptide(L)'
;MTIITNRLKFTFHLDNIKNDFIFLAFKRIDNNSRWWGAKVLDSLLGDEYKALAVCYTEKYAFAMFKKQENNAYKLITRLRNYSGDDTQENEKKEDFIVNEVEIKNLNIDNGESFIDSEALARLLLNYLGSSRSKYPSLQFSNLTGCLLKVPSLNSNKLYKSIQVGEVNLNYINNTDNEFLLNVSMETYRLKIDIFSELKTATGKRKIQVQKYLNRPQYVLFDGNNILRRSLGEKDKNDPKKTYIKAGIKGKKTHQDFLKFKNIEDFKSSRGGILNQVIKDIKEHLNKYLTVEFIPLKIDECIEFDSKNLIFKKPEKLHYILDNQRINIVDLVKDETSQKLVNDIQELLKPFFKDQNLVSINNHEIEGVFNLRIIHDKNYYQRNNIEDEYLLSDKITPRQHLTIESGENISKAIIKTLIKELIIKQDIAYKKISLFDWNNIVQSSPSATFKSNQSNNKNNTQLSPFDLDKLEDEIKSEKKWIFGQYKKNSNNEDNQDNKILIFMIINPDGSFEFENLDTRESLFNDHKYQDYYKYIEQFEKNKTKSSFQFEGFVMSDSGDINLIFHSNEITLPNLPEIEYLLKEIEKKLPENLNNGLAIINIIQEFLPLYPNLKKRKFEDFCEQLKNNYTYDISKKELYNLIQQYLGSQRNHNGKISYTANTDEATKFRDYLLEKYQVRFRFPKDNETLDFVFANALNINYFGETDTEAYYFVGDRTEQIQTSFKDACHIRKIIAIKGCKLIFRDLLKTMDVDFVRTGQSTVIPFPFKYIREYHNLNY
;
A
#
# COMPACT_ATOMS: atom_id res chain seq x y z
N MET A 1 -10.18 -5.07 -20.43
CA MET A 1 -9.26 -3.92 -20.23
C MET A 1 -7.83 -4.43 -20.10
N THR A 2 -6.80 -3.66 -20.43
CA THR A 2 -5.41 -4.04 -20.15
C THR A 2 -4.83 -3.14 -19.07
N ILE A 3 -4.19 -3.73 -18.07
CA ILE A 3 -3.60 -3.02 -16.94
C ILE A 3 -2.09 -3.18 -16.92
N ILE A 4 -1.44 -2.30 -16.17
CA ILE A 4 0.01 -2.27 -16.01
C ILE A 4 0.34 -2.51 -14.54
N THR A 5 1.38 -3.28 -14.28
CA THR A 5 1.88 -3.56 -12.93
C THR A 5 3.30 -3.03 -12.76
N ASN A 6 3.90 -3.23 -11.58
CA ASN A 6 5.32 -2.98 -11.38
C ASN A 6 6.24 -4.07 -11.95
N ARG A 7 5.71 -5.02 -12.73
CA ARG A 7 6.46 -6.05 -13.44
C ARG A 7 7.01 -5.51 -14.76
N LEU A 8 8.33 -5.64 -14.90
CA LEU A 8 9.11 -5.15 -16.02
C LEU A 8 9.82 -6.30 -16.71
N LYS A 9 9.97 -6.21 -18.04
CA LYS A 9 10.93 -7.01 -18.81
C LYS A 9 12.10 -6.13 -19.24
N PHE A 10 13.32 -6.60 -18.99
CA PHE A 10 14.54 -5.94 -19.45
C PHE A 10 15.15 -6.71 -20.62
N THR A 11 15.54 -5.96 -21.65
CA THR A 11 16.35 -6.47 -22.77
C THR A 11 17.72 -5.82 -22.70
N PHE A 12 18.75 -6.59 -22.36
CA PHE A 12 20.12 -6.08 -22.21
C PHE A 12 20.86 -6.03 -23.55
N HIS A 13 21.52 -4.91 -23.81
CA HIS A 13 22.43 -4.72 -24.95
C HIS A 13 23.86 -5.08 -24.53
N LEU A 14 24.12 -6.39 -24.41
CA LEU A 14 25.34 -6.92 -23.79
C LEU A 14 26.64 -6.43 -24.44
N ASP A 15 26.67 -6.27 -25.77
CA ASP A 15 27.87 -5.79 -26.46
C ASP A 15 28.24 -4.37 -26.04
N ASN A 16 27.26 -3.47 -25.96
CA ASN A 16 27.47 -2.11 -25.49
C ASN A 16 27.94 -2.09 -24.03
N ILE A 17 27.35 -2.94 -23.18
CA ILE A 17 27.73 -3.06 -21.77
C ILE A 17 29.19 -3.54 -21.66
N LYS A 18 29.58 -4.60 -22.36
CA LYS A 18 30.95 -5.17 -22.34
C LYS A 18 32.00 -4.23 -22.92
N ASN A 19 31.59 -3.38 -23.87
CA ASN A 19 32.46 -2.36 -24.46
C ASN A 19 32.74 -1.19 -23.50
N ASP A 20 31.74 -0.76 -22.73
CA ASP A 20 31.84 0.45 -21.92
C ASP A 20 32.23 0.20 -20.46
N PHE A 21 31.95 -0.99 -19.93
CA PHE A 21 32.12 -1.30 -18.51
C PHE A 21 33.05 -2.47 -18.22
N ILE A 22 33.68 -2.40 -17.05
CA ILE A 22 34.33 -3.52 -16.38
C ILE A 22 33.61 -3.80 -15.06
N PHE A 23 33.66 -5.05 -14.63
CA PHE A 23 32.97 -5.50 -13.43
C PHE A 23 33.91 -6.26 -12.52
N LEU A 24 33.87 -5.91 -11.23
CA LEU A 24 34.61 -6.61 -10.20
C LEU A 24 33.65 -7.28 -9.22
N ALA A 25 34.00 -8.49 -8.79
CA ALA A 25 33.35 -9.19 -7.69
C ALA A 25 34.29 -9.27 -6.48
N PHE A 26 33.75 -8.91 -5.32
CA PHE A 26 34.41 -8.96 -4.02
C PHE A 26 33.76 -10.09 -3.21
N LYS A 27 34.58 -10.99 -2.66
CA LYS A 27 34.16 -12.09 -1.79
C LYS A 27 34.90 -12.01 -0.46
N ARG A 28 34.18 -12.04 0.66
CA ARG A 28 34.80 -12.05 1.99
C ARG A 28 35.49 -13.39 2.24
N ILE A 29 36.59 -13.35 2.98
CA ILE A 29 37.27 -14.56 3.43
C ILE A 29 36.52 -15.19 4.63
N ASP A 30 35.86 -14.37 5.45
CA ASP A 30 34.97 -14.82 6.52
C ASP A 30 33.52 -14.99 6.02
N ASN A 31 33.03 -16.24 5.95
CA ASN A 31 31.68 -16.55 5.46
C ASN A 31 30.52 -16.05 6.36
N ASN A 32 30.81 -15.41 7.49
CA ASN A 32 29.81 -15.04 8.50
C ASN A 32 29.39 -13.55 8.50
N SER A 33 30.01 -12.68 7.70
CA SER A 33 29.67 -11.25 7.67
C SER A 33 28.96 -10.83 6.37
N ARG A 34 27.89 -10.05 6.50
CA ARG A 34 27.11 -9.52 5.35
C ARG A 34 27.78 -8.27 4.79
N TRP A 35 27.74 -8.08 3.47
CA TRP A 35 28.29 -6.89 2.79
C TRP A 35 27.54 -5.57 3.06
N TRP A 36 26.33 -5.63 3.63
CA TRP A 36 25.48 -4.45 3.78
C TRP A 36 26.10 -3.43 4.75
N GLY A 37 26.42 -2.24 4.22
CA GLY A 37 26.99 -1.15 5.00
C GLY A 37 28.49 -1.28 5.26
N ALA A 38 29.22 -2.13 4.52
CA ALA A 38 30.67 -2.22 4.61
C ALA A 38 31.29 -0.82 4.35
N LYS A 39 31.93 -0.24 5.38
CA LYS A 39 32.65 1.05 5.26
C LYS A 39 33.92 0.92 4.43
N VAL A 40 34.53 -0.27 4.45
CA VAL A 40 35.74 -0.59 3.69
C VAL A 40 35.56 -0.34 2.20
N LEU A 41 34.37 -0.62 1.67
CA LEU A 41 34.06 -0.35 0.27
C LEU A 41 33.80 1.13 -0.03
N ASP A 42 33.52 1.97 0.97
CA ASP A 42 33.25 3.40 0.73
C ASP A 42 34.51 4.16 0.32
N SER A 43 35.56 4.05 1.14
CA SER A 43 36.84 4.70 0.85
C SER A 43 37.42 4.17 -0.46
N LEU A 44 37.44 2.85 -0.60
CA LEU A 44 38.02 2.17 -1.76
C LEU A 44 37.26 2.52 -3.05
N LEU A 45 35.95 2.24 -3.10
CA LEU A 45 35.17 2.41 -4.32
C LEU A 45 34.74 3.86 -4.57
N GLY A 46 34.62 4.69 -3.54
CA GLY A 46 34.14 6.06 -3.66
C GLY A 46 35.22 7.09 -3.94
N ASP A 47 36.29 7.05 -3.15
CA ASP A 47 37.31 8.09 -3.15
C ASP A 47 38.46 7.79 -4.10
N GLU A 48 38.95 6.55 -4.09
CA GLU A 48 40.13 6.16 -4.87
C GLU A 48 39.79 5.72 -6.30
N TYR A 49 38.79 4.85 -6.46
CA TYR A 49 38.51 4.20 -7.75
C TYR A 49 37.21 4.64 -8.44
N LYS A 50 36.40 5.46 -7.76
CA LYS A 50 35.17 6.09 -8.29
C LYS A 50 34.27 5.11 -9.06
N ALA A 51 33.89 4.02 -8.42
CA ALA A 51 32.93 3.06 -8.96
C ALA A 51 31.66 3.78 -9.45
N LEU A 52 31.17 3.40 -10.62
CA LEU A 52 29.95 3.94 -11.20
C LEU A 52 28.70 3.43 -10.48
N ALA A 53 28.72 2.21 -9.98
CA ALA A 53 27.64 1.62 -9.20
C ALA A 53 28.17 0.40 -8.43
N VAL A 54 27.44 0.03 -7.39
CA VAL A 54 27.68 -1.21 -6.63
C VAL A 54 26.37 -1.99 -6.47
N CYS A 55 26.47 -3.30 -6.25
CA CYS A 55 25.34 -4.17 -5.94
C CYS A 55 25.79 -5.22 -4.91
N TYR A 56 24.94 -5.50 -3.92
CA TYR A 56 25.25 -6.45 -2.86
C TYR A 56 24.36 -7.69 -2.98
N THR A 57 24.96 -8.87 -2.96
CA THR A 57 24.30 -10.18 -2.87
C THR A 57 24.71 -10.86 -1.56
N GLU A 58 24.15 -12.04 -1.27
CA GLU A 58 24.54 -12.80 -0.08
C GLU A 58 26.03 -13.18 -0.09
N LYS A 59 26.55 -13.61 -1.24
CA LYS A 59 27.93 -14.10 -1.38
C LYS A 59 28.92 -13.01 -1.82
N TYR A 60 28.49 -12.09 -2.67
CA TYR A 60 29.38 -11.14 -3.36
C TYR A 60 28.92 -9.68 -3.24
N ALA A 61 29.87 -8.76 -3.19
CA ALA A 61 29.66 -7.38 -3.61
C ALA A 61 30.18 -7.20 -5.03
N PHE A 62 29.39 -6.58 -5.91
CA PHE A 62 29.79 -6.26 -7.27
C PHE A 62 30.00 -4.75 -7.40
N ALA A 63 31.02 -4.36 -8.17
CA ALA A 63 31.26 -2.97 -8.54
C ALA A 63 31.43 -2.82 -10.06
N MET A 64 30.81 -1.78 -10.61
CA MET A 64 30.87 -1.45 -12.03
C MET A 64 31.73 -0.20 -12.24
N PHE A 65 32.64 -0.24 -13.20
CA PHE A 65 33.52 0.88 -13.54
C PHE A 65 33.53 1.14 -15.04
N LYS A 66 33.91 2.37 -15.44
CA LYS A 66 34.09 2.73 -16.85
C LYS A 66 35.38 2.14 -17.40
N LYS A 67 35.30 1.35 -18.47
CA LYS A 67 36.42 0.61 -19.07
C LYS A 67 37.51 1.52 -19.65
N GLN A 68 37.11 2.64 -20.27
CA GLN A 68 38.06 3.60 -20.87
C GLN A 68 38.96 4.28 -19.83
N GLU A 69 38.49 4.40 -18.59
CA GLU A 69 39.19 5.09 -17.51
C GLU A 69 39.89 4.13 -16.56
N ASN A 70 39.57 2.82 -16.63
CA ASN A 70 40.01 1.82 -15.69
C ASN A 70 40.53 0.57 -16.40
N ASN A 71 41.76 0.18 -16.11
CA ASN A 71 42.32 -1.10 -16.52
C ASN A 71 42.10 -2.12 -15.39
N ALA A 72 41.28 -3.15 -15.62
CA ALA A 72 40.87 -4.11 -14.61
C ALA A 72 42.05 -4.80 -13.92
N TYR A 73 43.10 -5.21 -14.66
CA TYR A 73 44.31 -5.81 -14.08
C TYR A 73 45.02 -4.85 -13.12
N LYS A 74 45.24 -3.59 -13.53
CA LYS A 74 45.84 -2.56 -12.66
C LYS A 74 44.97 -2.27 -11.44
N LEU A 75 43.66 -2.19 -11.63
CA LEU A 75 42.67 -1.97 -10.58
C LEU A 75 42.75 -3.09 -9.53
N ILE A 76 42.65 -4.35 -9.96
CA ILE A 76 42.72 -5.54 -9.11
C ILE A 76 44.06 -5.63 -8.39
N THR A 77 45.18 -5.43 -9.09
CA THR A 77 46.52 -5.49 -8.49
C THR A 77 46.65 -4.45 -7.38
N ARG A 78 46.18 -3.22 -7.62
CA ARG A 78 46.22 -2.15 -6.63
C ARG A 78 45.26 -2.38 -5.46
N LEU A 79 44.08 -2.94 -5.71
CA LEU A 79 43.12 -3.35 -4.68
C LEU A 79 43.66 -4.49 -3.80
N ARG A 80 44.39 -5.46 -4.38
CA ARG A 80 45.04 -6.57 -3.65
C ARG A 80 46.25 -6.11 -2.83
N ASN A 81 46.94 -5.08 -3.31
CA ASN A 81 48.09 -4.47 -2.63
C ASN A 81 47.68 -3.35 -1.66
N TYR A 82 46.38 -3.07 -1.52
CA TYR A 82 45.88 -2.08 -0.58
C TYR A 82 46.02 -2.62 0.85
N SER A 83 47.18 -2.39 1.46
CA SER A 83 47.35 -2.50 2.91
C SER A 83 46.78 -1.21 3.51
N GLY A 84 45.58 -1.29 4.11
CA GLY A 84 45.04 -0.18 4.90
C GLY A 84 45.99 0.14 6.05
N ASP A 85 46.91 1.07 5.83
CA ASP A 85 47.66 1.81 6.82
C ASP A 85 47.04 3.21 6.86
N ASP A 86 46.92 3.76 8.07
CA ASP A 86 46.41 5.10 8.41
C ASP A 86 44.92 5.28 8.73
N THR A 87 44.31 4.38 9.51
CA THR A 87 43.21 4.80 10.40
C THR A 87 43.44 4.32 11.82
N GLN A 88 43.73 5.27 12.72
CA GLN A 88 43.60 5.10 14.16
C GLN A 88 42.15 4.70 14.50
N GLU A 89 42.01 3.80 15.47
CA GLU A 89 40.78 3.19 16.02
C GLU A 89 40.33 1.87 15.36
N ASN A 90 40.82 0.74 15.91
CA ASN A 90 40.10 -0.51 16.24
C ASN A 90 38.98 -1.07 15.31
N GLU A 91 38.97 -0.78 14.00
CA GLU A 91 38.11 -1.48 13.03
C GLU A 91 38.88 -2.67 12.44
N LYS A 92 38.33 -3.89 12.59
CA LYS A 92 38.92 -5.13 12.05
C LYS A 92 39.23 -4.95 10.55
N LYS A 93 40.47 -5.22 10.13
CA LYS A 93 40.82 -5.42 8.72
C LYS A 93 39.90 -6.49 8.15
N GLU A 94 39.04 -6.12 7.22
CA GLU A 94 38.18 -7.07 6.51
C GLU A 94 38.97 -7.62 5.33
N ASP A 95 39.34 -8.90 5.38
CA ASP A 95 40.01 -9.56 4.26
C ASP A 95 38.99 -10.00 3.21
N PHE A 96 39.21 -9.58 1.96
CA PHE A 96 38.39 -9.96 0.82
C PHE A 96 39.23 -10.30 -0.41
N ILE A 97 38.68 -11.16 -1.25
CA ILE A 97 39.22 -11.53 -2.56
C ILE A 97 38.49 -10.71 -3.62
N VAL A 98 39.23 -10.13 -4.56
CA VAL A 98 38.67 -9.38 -5.70
C VAL A 98 39.13 -9.96 -7.03
N ASN A 99 38.17 -10.15 -7.94
CA ASN A 99 38.36 -10.66 -9.29
C ASN A 99 37.53 -9.88 -10.31
N GLU A 100 38.02 -9.75 -11.53
CA GLU A 100 37.19 -9.34 -12.67
C GLU A 100 36.21 -10.46 -13.00
N VAL A 101 34.98 -10.08 -13.36
CA VAL A 101 33.91 -11.03 -13.65
C VAL A 101 33.22 -10.69 -14.95
N GLU A 102 32.84 -11.74 -15.68
CA GLU A 102 32.05 -11.62 -16.89
C GLU A 102 30.54 -11.73 -16.60
N ILE A 103 29.75 -11.28 -17.56
CA ILE A 103 28.29 -11.43 -17.55
C ILE A 103 27.95 -12.81 -18.11
N LYS A 104 27.19 -13.62 -17.36
CA LYS A 104 26.65 -14.92 -17.81
C LYS A 104 25.12 -14.88 -17.78
N ASN A 105 24.49 -15.38 -18.85
CA ASN A 105 23.02 -15.39 -19.00
C ASN A 105 22.32 -16.48 -18.16
N LEU A 106 23.06 -17.33 -17.44
CA LEU A 106 22.51 -18.47 -16.70
C LEU A 106 22.96 -18.43 -15.24
N ASN A 107 22.02 -18.67 -14.33
CA ASN A 107 22.27 -18.93 -12.91
C ASN A 107 22.81 -20.36 -12.74
N ILE A 108 24.03 -20.64 -13.23
CA ILE A 108 24.71 -21.90 -12.95
C ILE A 108 25.69 -21.66 -11.80
N ASP A 109 25.36 -22.14 -10.60
CA ASP A 109 26.25 -22.06 -9.43
C ASP A 109 27.37 -23.10 -9.56
N ASN A 110 28.35 -22.81 -10.42
CA ASN A 110 29.57 -23.62 -10.60
C ASN A 110 30.69 -23.21 -9.63
N GLY A 111 30.42 -22.35 -8.64
CA GLY A 111 31.44 -21.83 -7.71
C GLY A 111 32.31 -20.69 -8.26
N GLU A 112 32.15 -20.31 -9.53
CA GLU A 112 32.78 -19.12 -10.13
C GLU A 112 31.95 -17.85 -9.89
N SER A 113 32.60 -16.71 -9.67
CA SER A 113 31.93 -15.41 -9.58
C SER A 113 31.60 -14.87 -10.98
N PHE A 114 30.32 -14.61 -11.26
CA PHE A 114 29.83 -13.97 -12.49
C PHE A 114 28.73 -12.97 -12.16
N ILE A 115 28.42 -12.08 -13.10
CA ILE A 115 27.25 -11.22 -13.02
C ILE A 115 26.08 -11.91 -13.71
N ASP A 116 25.06 -12.25 -12.92
CA ASP A 116 23.76 -12.69 -13.40
C ASP A 116 22.88 -11.50 -13.81
N SER A 117 21.71 -11.80 -14.38
CA SER A 117 20.73 -10.80 -14.80
C SER A 117 20.24 -9.91 -13.66
N GLU A 118 20.13 -10.43 -12.43
CA GLU A 118 19.66 -9.67 -11.28
C GLU A 118 20.69 -8.64 -10.81
N ALA A 119 21.95 -9.07 -10.67
CA ALA A 119 23.07 -8.22 -10.34
C ALA A 119 23.30 -7.16 -11.43
N LEU A 120 23.21 -7.54 -12.72
CA LEU A 120 23.35 -6.61 -13.83
C LEU A 120 22.25 -5.54 -13.82
N ALA A 121 20.99 -5.96 -13.68
CA ALA A 121 19.84 -5.06 -13.59
C ALA A 121 19.99 -4.06 -12.43
N ARG A 122 20.41 -4.54 -11.26
CA ARG A 122 20.65 -3.69 -10.08
C ARG A 122 21.82 -2.73 -10.27
N LEU A 123 22.94 -3.17 -10.86
CA LEU A 123 24.08 -2.29 -11.15
C LEU A 123 23.69 -1.16 -12.11
N LEU A 124 22.99 -1.48 -13.20
CA LEU A 124 22.53 -0.49 -14.17
C LEU A 124 21.48 0.46 -13.57
N LEU A 125 20.56 -0.05 -12.74
CA LEU A 125 19.62 0.81 -12.01
C LEU A 125 20.35 1.76 -11.04
N ASN A 126 21.28 1.23 -10.25
CA ASN A 126 22.04 2.00 -9.27
C ASN A 126 22.93 3.06 -9.94
N TYR A 127 23.39 2.81 -11.16
CA TYR A 127 24.14 3.78 -11.97
C TYR A 127 23.34 5.05 -12.28
N LEU A 128 22.00 5.02 -12.24
CA LEU A 128 21.17 6.23 -12.32
C LEU A 128 21.40 7.21 -11.16
N GLY A 129 21.93 6.73 -10.03
CA GLY A 129 22.28 7.55 -8.87
C GLY A 129 23.61 8.29 -9.03
N SER A 130 24.36 8.00 -10.09
CA SER A 130 25.69 8.56 -10.32
C SER A 130 25.62 9.93 -10.96
N SER A 131 26.38 10.86 -10.41
CA SER A 131 26.44 12.23 -10.90
C SER A 131 27.06 12.26 -12.29
N ARG A 132 26.32 12.87 -13.22
CA ARG A 132 26.78 13.10 -14.60
C ARG A 132 27.34 14.51 -14.79
N SER A 133 27.75 15.15 -13.71
CA SER A 133 28.34 16.50 -13.76
C SER A 133 29.59 16.54 -14.63
N LYS A 134 29.75 17.63 -15.37
CA LYS A 134 30.97 17.91 -16.13
C LYS A 134 32.16 18.21 -15.21
N TYR A 135 31.92 18.57 -13.95
CA TYR A 135 32.95 18.86 -12.97
C TYR A 135 33.40 17.57 -12.26
N PRO A 136 34.68 17.16 -12.38
CA PRO A 136 35.16 15.89 -11.80
C PRO A 136 35.04 15.79 -10.28
N SER A 137 35.05 16.92 -9.57
CA SER A 137 34.84 17.01 -8.12
C SER A 137 33.40 16.70 -7.70
N LEU A 138 32.46 16.78 -8.64
CA LEU A 138 31.05 16.48 -8.44
C LEU A 138 30.66 15.12 -9.03
N GLN A 139 31.61 14.37 -9.60
CA GLN A 139 31.37 13.00 -10.07
C GLN A 139 31.51 12.04 -8.89
N PHE A 140 30.39 11.44 -8.50
CA PHE A 140 30.30 10.48 -7.42
C PHE A 140 29.16 9.50 -7.72
N SER A 141 29.14 8.36 -7.02
CA SER A 141 28.06 7.40 -7.04
C SER A 141 27.53 7.16 -5.63
N ASN A 142 26.35 6.52 -5.55
CA ASN A 142 25.82 6.08 -4.27
C ASN A 142 26.23 4.63 -3.99
N LEU A 143 27.14 4.44 -3.03
CA LEU A 143 27.75 3.14 -2.72
C LEU A 143 26.91 2.23 -1.81
N THR A 144 25.62 2.54 -1.61
CA THR A 144 24.73 1.71 -0.77
C THR A 144 24.22 0.47 -1.46
N GLY A 145 24.46 0.32 -2.77
CA GLY A 145 23.90 -0.78 -3.55
C GLY A 145 22.40 -0.63 -3.81
N CYS A 146 21.87 0.59 -3.69
CA CYS A 146 20.47 0.91 -3.97
C CYS A 146 20.40 2.32 -4.61
N LEU A 147 19.46 2.52 -5.52
CA LEU A 147 19.17 3.83 -6.09
C LEU A 147 18.34 4.64 -5.08
N LEU A 148 18.91 5.74 -4.58
CA LEU A 148 18.23 6.67 -3.68
C LEU A 148 17.64 7.83 -4.47
N LYS A 149 16.35 8.08 -4.29
CA LYS A 149 15.64 9.24 -4.84
C LYS A 149 15.12 10.10 -3.70
N VAL A 150 15.66 11.29 -3.57
CA VAL A 150 15.15 12.29 -2.63
C VAL A 150 14.09 13.11 -3.36
N PRO A 151 12.86 13.20 -2.83
CA PRO A 151 11.88 14.17 -3.32
C PRO A 151 12.44 15.59 -3.30
N SER A 152 11.83 16.50 -4.06
CA SER A 152 12.27 17.89 -4.10
C SER A 152 12.29 18.50 -2.69
N LEU A 153 13.44 19.02 -2.28
CA LEU A 153 13.59 19.79 -1.05
C LEU A 153 13.80 21.26 -1.40
N ASN A 154 13.41 22.15 -0.49
CA ASN A 154 13.72 23.57 -0.64
C ASN A 154 15.20 23.79 -0.33
N SER A 155 15.97 24.26 -1.32
CA SER A 155 17.42 24.46 -1.25
C SER A 155 17.88 25.36 -0.11
N ASN A 156 17.00 26.22 0.41
CA ASN A 156 17.33 27.20 1.45
C ASN A 156 17.03 26.70 2.87
N LYS A 157 16.56 25.46 3.04
CA LYS A 157 16.12 24.92 4.33
C LYS A 157 16.89 23.64 4.68
N LEU A 158 17.51 23.62 5.87
CA LEU A 158 18.01 22.39 6.46
C LEU A 158 16.86 21.59 7.09
N TYR A 159 16.79 20.31 6.78
CA TYR A 159 15.74 19.41 7.28
C TYR A 159 16.29 18.47 8.34
N LYS A 160 15.69 18.45 9.54
CA LYS A 160 16.05 17.49 10.61
C LYS A 160 15.90 16.03 10.18
N SER A 161 14.95 15.78 9.29
CA SER A 161 14.72 14.50 8.67
C SER A 161 14.19 14.67 7.25
N ILE A 162 14.63 13.81 6.35
CA ILE A 162 14.18 13.73 4.96
C ILE A 162 13.59 12.34 4.68
N GLN A 163 12.62 12.29 3.76
CA GLN A 163 12.14 11.03 3.20
C GLN A 163 12.92 10.71 1.94
N VAL A 164 13.30 9.46 1.76
CA VAL A 164 14.10 9.01 0.62
C VAL A 164 13.45 7.75 0.06
N GLY A 165 13.21 7.73 -1.24
CA GLY A 165 12.79 6.53 -1.96
C GLY A 165 13.99 5.64 -2.22
N GLU A 166 14.00 4.47 -1.61
CA GLU A 166 14.91 3.36 -1.93
C GLU A 166 14.28 2.53 -3.04
N VAL A 167 14.91 2.55 -4.22
CA VAL A 167 14.40 1.88 -5.43
C VAL A 167 15.15 0.57 -5.62
N ASN A 168 14.39 -0.53 -5.69
CA ASN A 168 14.93 -1.89 -5.75
C ASN A 168 14.26 -2.72 -6.84
N LEU A 169 14.99 -3.73 -7.32
CA LEU A 169 14.50 -4.74 -8.26
C LEU A 169 14.57 -6.11 -7.62
N ASN A 170 13.48 -6.88 -7.77
CA ASN A 170 13.42 -8.28 -7.39
C ASN A 170 13.23 -9.11 -8.65
N TYR A 171 14.17 -10.01 -8.93
CA TYR A 171 14.09 -10.91 -10.08
C TYR A 171 12.93 -11.91 -9.91
N ILE A 172 12.20 -12.18 -11.00
CA ILE A 172 11.16 -13.19 -11.02
C ILE A 172 11.78 -14.49 -11.54
N ASN A 173 11.91 -15.49 -10.67
CA ASN A 173 12.49 -16.77 -11.03
C ASN A 173 11.76 -17.43 -12.21
N ASN A 174 12.51 -18.19 -13.02
CA ASN A 174 12.01 -18.90 -14.21
C ASN A 174 11.42 -17.98 -15.29
N THR A 175 11.84 -16.71 -15.32
CA THR A 175 11.47 -15.77 -16.37
C THR A 175 12.69 -15.25 -17.12
N ASP A 176 12.48 -14.80 -18.35
CA ASP A 176 13.51 -14.16 -19.15
C ASP A 176 13.61 -12.66 -18.78
N ASN A 177 14.52 -12.37 -17.84
CA ASN A 177 14.88 -11.00 -17.43
C ASN A 177 13.68 -10.16 -16.96
N GLU A 178 12.77 -10.77 -16.19
CA GLU A 178 11.65 -10.06 -15.60
C GLU A 178 11.89 -9.71 -14.14
N PHE A 179 11.44 -8.51 -13.76
CA PHE A 179 11.71 -7.92 -12.45
C PHE A 179 10.48 -7.21 -11.90
N LEU A 180 10.35 -7.20 -10.57
CA LEU A 180 9.43 -6.32 -9.86
C LEU A 180 10.18 -5.07 -9.39
N LEU A 181 9.80 -3.90 -9.91
CA LEU A 181 10.32 -2.61 -9.47
C LEU A 181 9.57 -2.14 -8.22
N ASN A 182 10.31 -1.85 -7.16
CA ASN A 182 9.74 -1.48 -5.87
C ASN A 182 10.37 -0.18 -5.34
N VAL A 183 9.53 0.67 -4.76
CA VAL A 183 9.96 1.91 -4.08
C VAL A 183 9.52 1.85 -2.63
N SER A 184 10.49 1.76 -1.72
CA SER A 184 10.26 1.87 -0.27
C SER A 184 10.65 3.27 0.21
N MET A 185 9.79 3.89 1.02
CA MET A 185 10.07 5.20 1.61
C MET A 185 10.72 5.06 2.96
N GLU A 186 11.90 5.66 3.11
CA GLU A 186 12.75 5.52 4.27
C GLU A 186 13.13 6.88 4.84
N THR A 187 13.23 6.95 6.16
CA THR A 187 13.52 8.20 6.86
C THR A 187 15.00 8.30 7.19
N TYR A 188 15.61 9.40 6.76
CA TYR A 188 16.98 9.77 7.04
C TYR A 188 16.99 10.99 7.95
N ARG A 189 17.72 10.93 9.07
CA ARG A 189 17.74 11.97 10.10
C ARG A 189 19.13 12.56 10.24
N LEU A 190 19.21 13.84 10.58
CA LEU A 190 20.49 14.46 10.92
C LEU A 190 21.12 13.74 12.12
N LYS A 191 22.42 13.49 12.02
CA LYS A 191 23.20 12.82 13.06
C LYS A 191 23.12 13.56 14.39
N ILE A 192 23.11 14.90 14.38
CA ILE A 192 22.95 15.73 15.59
C ILE A 192 21.62 15.48 16.33
N ASP A 193 20.53 15.24 15.61
CA ASP A 193 19.22 14.96 16.20
C ASP A 193 19.17 13.55 16.80
N ILE A 194 19.88 12.58 16.20
CA ILE A 194 20.02 11.22 16.76
C ILE A 194 20.85 11.25 18.05
N PHE A 195 21.95 12.02 18.08
CA PHE A 195 22.74 12.21 19.31
C PHE A 195 21.92 12.88 20.42
N SER A 196 21.13 13.90 20.07
CA SER A 196 20.25 14.58 21.03
C SER A 196 19.22 13.62 21.62
N GLU A 197 18.65 12.73 20.81
CA GLU A 197 17.73 11.68 21.28
C GLU A 197 18.44 10.64 22.15
N LEU A 198 19.68 10.26 21.85
CA LEU A 198 20.43 9.28 22.63
C LEU A 198 20.60 9.71 24.09
N LYS A 199 20.74 11.03 24.35
CA LYS A 199 20.88 11.60 25.69
C LYS A 199 19.64 11.38 26.57
N THR A 200 18.46 11.33 25.98
CA THR A 200 17.17 11.22 26.70
C THR A 200 16.51 9.85 26.56
N ALA A 201 16.95 9.02 25.61
CA ALA A 201 16.39 7.70 25.37
C ALA A 201 16.73 6.70 26.50
N THR A 202 15.75 5.88 26.88
CA THR A 202 15.88 4.83 27.90
C THR A 202 15.49 3.46 27.34
N GLY A 203 15.90 2.39 28.05
CA GLY A 203 15.53 0.99 27.74
C GLY A 203 15.82 0.57 26.29
N LYS A 204 14.87 -0.16 25.69
CA LYS A 204 14.95 -0.67 24.30
C LYS A 204 15.20 0.44 23.27
N ARG A 205 14.72 1.67 23.51
CA ARG A 205 14.92 2.78 22.57
C ARG A 205 16.37 3.25 22.55
N LYS A 206 17.05 3.33 23.70
CA LYS A 206 18.47 3.71 23.77
C LYS A 206 19.34 2.76 22.93
N ILE A 207 19.09 1.46 23.06
CA ILE A 207 19.77 0.42 22.27
C ILE A 207 19.52 0.61 20.78
N GLN A 208 18.27 0.89 20.38
CA GLN A 208 17.92 1.13 18.98
C GLN A 208 18.59 2.39 18.40
N VAL A 209 18.63 3.49 19.16
CA VAL A 209 19.28 4.74 18.75
C VAL A 209 20.80 4.54 18.61
N GLN A 210 21.42 3.78 19.51
CA GLN A 210 22.83 3.41 19.39
C GLN A 210 23.10 2.60 18.12
N LYS A 211 22.23 1.65 17.78
CA LYS A 211 22.32 0.90 16.52
C LYS A 211 22.21 1.79 15.28
N TYR A 212 21.44 2.87 15.32
CA TYR A 212 21.38 3.81 14.22
C TYR A 212 22.72 4.52 13.97
N LEU A 213 23.44 4.91 15.03
CA LEU A 213 24.73 5.59 14.88
C LEU A 213 25.81 4.72 14.22
N ASN A 214 25.64 3.41 14.23
CA ASN A 214 26.54 2.46 13.57
C ASN A 214 26.21 2.26 12.07
N ARG A 215 25.11 2.85 11.57
CA ARG A 215 24.73 2.75 10.16
C ARG A 215 25.57 3.68 9.28
N PRO A 216 25.61 3.43 7.96
CA PRO A 216 26.19 4.36 7.01
C PRO A 216 25.70 5.80 7.16
N GLN A 217 26.61 6.73 6.88
CA GLN A 217 26.38 8.17 6.92
C GLN A 217 26.24 8.72 5.50
N TYR A 218 25.48 9.80 5.36
CA TYR A 218 25.08 10.35 4.07
C TYR A 218 25.20 11.87 4.04
N VAL A 219 25.55 12.41 2.88
CA VAL A 219 25.61 13.84 2.61
C VAL A 219 24.59 14.16 1.51
N LEU A 220 23.78 15.19 1.75
CA LEU A 220 22.84 15.72 0.77
C LEU A 220 23.55 16.81 -0.05
N PHE A 221 23.47 16.73 -1.37
CA PHE A 221 23.96 17.75 -2.27
C PHE A 221 22.82 18.67 -2.72
N ASP A 222 22.82 19.91 -2.24
CA ASP A 222 21.69 20.86 -2.32
C ASP A 222 21.26 21.21 -3.75
N GLY A 223 22.18 21.20 -4.73
CA GLY A 223 21.87 21.59 -6.10
C GLY A 223 20.91 20.64 -6.83
N ASN A 224 20.94 19.34 -6.50
CA ASN A 224 20.20 18.30 -7.22
C ASN A 224 19.39 17.37 -6.30
N ASN A 225 19.29 17.66 -4.99
CA ASN A 225 18.70 16.77 -3.99
C ASN A 225 19.26 15.33 -4.07
N ILE A 226 20.56 15.20 -4.31
CA ILE A 226 21.19 13.87 -4.40
C ILE A 226 21.74 13.51 -3.04
N LEU A 227 21.28 12.38 -2.49
CA LEU A 227 21.81 11.80 -1.28
C LEU A 227 22.87 10.77 -1.65
N ARG A 228 24.11 10.99 -1.22
CA ARG A 228 25.21 10.05 -1.42
C ARG A 228 25.79 9.60 -0.09
N ARG A 229 26.38 8.41 -0.07
CA ARG A 229 27.15 7.91 1.08
C ARG A 229 28.36 8.84 1.34
N SER A 230 28.62 9.13 2.61
CA SER A 230 29.78 9.91 3.06
C SER A 230 31.04 9.05 2.95
N LEU A 231 32.10 9.61 2.38
CA LEU A 231 33.35 8.89 2.10
C LEU A 231 34.45 9.12 3.16
N GLY A 232 34.11 9.74 4.30
CA GLY A 232 35.05 9.91 5.41
C GLY A 232 35.72 11.28 5.44
N GLU A 233 37.03 11.35 5.63
CA GLU A 233 37.77 12.57 6.03
C GLU A 233 37.60 13.77 5.08
N LYS A 234 37.43 13.53 3.77
CA LYS A 234 37.18 14.59 2.78
C LYS A 234 35.80 15.22 2.92
N ASP A 235 34.81 14.42 3.32
CA ASP A 235 33.46 14.87 3.64
C ASP A 235 33.44 15.29 5.11
N LYS A 236 33.93 16.50 5.41
CA LYS A 236 33.96 17.09 6.77
C LYS A 236 32.77 16.57 7.59
N ASN A 237 33.06 15.72 8.58
CA ASN A 237 32.10 14.92 9.36
C ASN A 237 31.24 15.81 10.28
N ASP A 238 30.49 16.76 9.71
CA ASP A 238 29.64 17.70 10.42
C ASP A 238 28.30 17.03 10.75
N PRO A 239 28.02 16.73 12.04
CA PRO A 239 26.77 16.09 12.44
C PRO A 239 25.53 16.95 12.13
N LYS A 240 25.69 18.24 11.84
CA LYS A 240 24.62 19.16 11.44
C LYS A 240 24.26 19.05 9.96
N LYS A 241 25.11 18.43 9.14
CA LYS A 241 24.89 18.25 7.68
C LYS A 241 24.86 16.79 7.24
N THR A 242 25.15 15.87 8.16
CA THR A 242 25.23 14.43 7.89
C THR A 242 23.95 13.72 8.29
N TYR A 243 23.42 12.89 7.40
CA TYR A 243 22.21 12.10 7.61
C TYR A 243 22.52 10.62 7.87
N ILE A 244 21.64 9.97 8.61
CA ILE A 244 21.66 8.53 8.90
C ILE A 244 20.25 7.96 8.70
N LYS A 245 20.11 6.83 8.03
CA LYS A 245 18.83 6.11 7.91
C LYS A 245 18.34 5.71 9.31
N ALA A 246 17.28 6.35 9.81
CA ALA A 246 16.80 6.20 11.17
C ALA A 246 15.31 6.58 11.31
N GLY A 247 14.51 5.67 11.86
CA GLY A 247 13.11 5.92 12.16
C GLY A 247 12.90 6.89 13.33
N ILE A 248 11.76 7.59 13.31
CA ILE A 248 11.35 8.52 14.36
C ILE A 248 10.49 7.77 15.40
N LYS A 249 10.75 7.98 16.69
CA LYS A 249 9.99 7.34 17.78
C LYS A 249 8.50 7.69 17.66
N GLY A 250 7.63 6.68 17.77
CA GLY A 250 6.17 6.87 17.75
C GLY A 250 5.58 7.27 16.40
N LYS A 251 6.39 7.41 15.34
CA LYS A 251 5.92 7.71 14.00
C LYS A 251 6.20 6.54 13.07
N LYS A 252 5.13 5.93 12.55
CA LYS A 252 5.26 5.05 11.37
C LYS A 252 5.51 5.92 10.16
N THR A 253 6.54 5.60 9.38
CA THR A 253 6.79 6.23 8.08
C THR A 253 5.73 5.69 7.11
N HIS A 254 4.55 6.30 7.09
CA HIS A 254 3.53 6.02 6.09
C HIS A 254 3.51 7.15 5.07
N GLN A 255 3.81 6.82 3.82
CA GLN A 255 3.71 7.73 2.70
C GLN A 255 2.77 7.12 1.66
N ASP A 256 1.74 7.88 1.31
CA ASP A 256 0.77 7.51 0.29
C ASP A 256 1.49 7.00 -0.98
N PHE A 257 0.98 5.90 -1.53
CA PHE A 257 1.49 5.32 -2.76
C PHE A 257 1.46 6.34 -3.89
N LEU A 258 0.34 7.04 -4.05
CA LEU A 258 0.17 8.06 -5.06
C LEU A 258 -0.43 9.32 -4.44
N LYS A 259 0.12 10.47 -4.78
CA LYS A 259 -0.49 11.78 -4.52
C LYS A 259 -0.60 12.53 -5.84
N PHE A 260 -1.70 13.22 -6.06
CA PHE A 260 -1.96 13.91 -7.32
C PHE A 260 -2.69 15.24 -7.10
N LYS A 261 -2.37 15.90 -5.98
CA LYS A 261 -2.86 17.26 -5.71
C LYS A 261 -2.15 18.31 -6.57
N ASN A 262 -0.86 18.14 -6.79
CA ASN A 262 0.04 19.00 -7.58
C ASN A 262 1.28 18.16 -7.99
N ILE A 263 2.15 18.71 -8.83
CA ILE A 263 3.31 18.01 -9.36
C ILE A 263 4.32 17.63 -8.28
N GLU A 264 4.49 18.47 -7.25
CA GLU A 264 5.43 18.25 -6.15
C GLU A 264 4.99 17.07 -5.30
N ASP A 265 3.71 17.05 -4.91
CA ASP A 265 3.08 15.95 -4.19
C ASP A 265 3.21 14.65 -5.00
N PHE A 266 2.94 14.68 -6.32
CA PHE A 266 3.11 13.53 -7.20
C PHE A 266 4.54 13.01 -7.22
N LYS A 267 5.52 13.86 -7.52
CA LYS A 267 6.94 13.50 -7.56
C LYS A 267 7.46 12.98 -6.22
N SER A 268 6.85 13.38 -5.10
CA SER A 268 7.19 12.88 -3.77
C SER A 268 6.59 11.51 -3.45
N SER A 269 5.53 11.10 -4.15
CA SER A 269 4.85 9.81 -3.91
C SER A 269 5.62 8.62 -4.48
N ARG A 270 5.35 7.40 -4.00
CA ARG A 270 6.01 6.17 -4.50
C ARG A 270 5.77 5.99 -6.01
N GLY A 271 4.54 6.22 -6.47
CA GLY A 271 4.18 6.16 -7.88
C GLY A 271 4.90 7.21 -8.72
N GLY A 272 5.04 8.45 -8.23
CA GLY A 272 5.80 9.49 -8.94
C GLY A 272 7.29 9.19 -9.04
N ILE A 273 7.90 8.65 -7.96
CA ILE A 273 9.29 8.19 -7.98
C ILE A 273 9.48 7.05 -8.99
N LEU A 274 8.57 6.07 -9.01
CA LEU A 274 8.58 4.97 -9.98
C LEU A 274 8.53 5.51 -11.41
N ASN A 275 7.60 6.44 -11.70
CA ASN A 275 7.47 7.05 -13.02
C ASN A 275 8.76 7.76 -13.45
N GLN A 276 9.38 8.51 -12.53
CA GLN A 276 10.65 9.19 -12.80
C GLN A 276 11.77 8.19 -13.06
N VAL A 277 11.87 7.10 -12.30
CA VAL A 277 12.89 6.05 -12.51
C VAL A 277 12.75 5.43 -13.90
N ILE A 278 11.52 5.10 -14.34
CA ILE A 278 11.31 4.54 -15.68
C ILE A 278 11.72 5.52 -16.78
N LYS A 279 11.45 6.83 -16.60
CA LYS A 279 11.93 7.87 -17.50
C LYS A 279 13.46 7.94 -17.53
N ASP A 280 14.09 7.94 -16.36
CA ASP A 280 15.54 7.98 -16.23
C ASP A 280 16.22 6.76 -16.87
N ILE A 281 15.62 5.57 -16.76
CA ILE A 281 16.09 4.37 -17.46
C ILE A 281 16.03 4.60 -18.98
N LYS A 282 14.88 5.04 -19.50
CA LYS A 282 14.70 5.28 -20.94
C LYS A 282 15.60 6.38 -21.49
N GLU A 283 15.88 7.41 -20.69
CA GLU A 283 16.71 8.55 -21.11
C GLU A 283 18.20 8.23 -21.04
N HIS A 284 18.64 7.51 -20.02
CA HIS A 284 20.07 7.41 -19.70
C HIS A 284 20.67 6.01 -19.83
N LEU A 285 19.83 4.98 -19.90
CA LEU A 285 20.28 3.58 -20.02
C LEU A 285 19.85 2.94 -21.34
N ASN A 286 19.20 3.67 -22.26
CA ASN A 286 18.76 3.11 -23.55
C ASN A 286 19.89 2.46 -24.38
N LYS A 287 21.14 2.93 -24.24
CA LYS A 287 22.32 2.31 -24.85
C LYS A 287 22.59 0.90 -24.32
N TYR A 288 22.22 0.63 -23.07
CA TYR A 288 22.57 -0.59 -22.34
C TYR A 288 21.39 -1.51 -22.10
N LEU A 289 20.18 -0.98 -21.96
CA LEU A 289 18.98 -1.76 -21.71
C LEU A 289 17.72 -1.08 -22.24
N THR A 290 16.79 -1.89 -22.72
CA THR A 290 15.40 -1.48 -23.00
C THR A 290 14.48 -2.04 -21.91
N VAL A 291 13.49 -1.24 -21.51
CA VAL A 291 12.51 -1.59 -20.46
C VAL A 291 11.09 -1.55 -21.00
N GLU A 292 10.35 -2.61 -20.76
CA GLU A 292 8.93 -2.74 -21.09
C GLU A 292 8.14 -3.17 -19.86
N PHE A 293 6.93 -2.64 -19.70
CA PHE A 293 5.99 -3.18 -18.73
C PHE A 293 5.33 -4.42 -19.31
N ILE A 294 5.08 -5.42 -18.48
CA ILE A 294 4.30 -6.59 -18.87
C ILE A 294 2.82 -6.30 -18.60
N PRO A 295 1.99 -6.13 -19.64
CA PRO A 295 0.57 -5.86 -19.45
C PRO A 295 -0.16 -7.12 -18.97
N LEU A 296 -1.20 -6.92 -18.15
CA LEU A 296 -2.15 -7.97 -17.78
C LEU A 296 -3.52 -7.64 -18.35
N LYS A 297 -4.18 -8.64 -18.95
CA LYS A 297 -5.55 -8.50 -19.41
C LYS A 297 -6.51 -8.76 -18.26
N ILE A 298 -7.47 -7.86 -18.08
CA ILE A 298 -8.58 -8.00 -17.15
C ILE A 298 -9.79 -8.53 -17.90
N ASP A 299 -10.28 -9.66 -17.40
CA ASP A 299 -11.45 -10.36 -17.92
C ASP A 299 -12.73 -9.77 -17.33
N GLU A 300 -12.73 -9.47 -16.02
CA GLU A 300 -13.89 -8.95 -15.32
C GLU A 300 -13.54 -7.89 -14.27
N CYS A 301 -14.40 -6.87 -14.20
CA CYS A 301 -14.40 -5.86 -13.15
C CYS A 301 -15.76 -5.89 -12.48
N ILE A 302 -15.78 -6.18 -11.18
CA ILE A 302 -16.98 -6.12 -10.35
C ILE A 302 -17.00 -4.75 -9.69
N GLU A 303 -17.88 -3.91 -10.23
CA GLU A 303 -18.21 -2.64 -9.61
C GLU A 303 -18.91 -2.86 -8.27
N PHE A 304 -18.60 -2.01 -7.31
CA PHE A 304 -19.18 -2.08 -5.98
C PHE A 304 -20.67 -1.72 -6.00
N ASP A 305 -21.51 -2.55 -5.39
CA ASP A 305 -22.92 -2.23 -5.23
C ASP A 305 -23.11 -1.39 -3.97
N SER A 306 -23.57 -0.14 -4.15
CA SER A 306 -23.95 0.74 -3.05
C SER A 306 -25.01 0.15 -2.10
N LYS A 307 -25.77 -0.86 -2.54
CA LYS A 307 -26.73 -1.62 -1.73
C LYS A 307 -26.05 -2.51 -0.69
N ASN A 308 -24.84 -3.00 -0.95
CA ASN A 308 -24.07 -3.82 0.00
C ASN A 308 -23.46 -3.00 1.16
N LEU A 309 -23.61 -1.68 1.13
CA LEU A 309 -22.98 -0.76 2.09
C LEU A 309 -23.89 -0.49 3.27
N ILE A 310 -23.71 -1.27 4.33
CA ILE A 310 -24.51 -1.18 5.54
C ILE A 310 -24.06 0.03 6.38
N PHE A 311 -22.77 0.38 6.35
CA PHE A 311 -22.23 1.51 7.12
C PHE A 311 -22.25 2.85 6.36
N LYS A 312 -22.52 2.88 5.04
CA LYS A 312 -22.69 4.14 4.29
C LYS A 312 -23.98 4.87 4.68
N LYS A 313 -25.06 4.14 5.00
CA LYS A 313 -26.36 4.69 5.39
C LYS A 313 -26.75 4.18 6.79
N PRO A 314 -26.73 5.02 7.84
CA PRO A 314 -27.06 4.60 9.22
C PRO A 314 -28.41 3.87 9.34
N GLU A 315 -29.40 4.24 8.51
CA GLU A 315 -30.71 3.59 8.44
C GLU A 315 -30.64 2.07 8.24
N LYS A 316 -29.62 1.59 7.52
CA LYS A 316 -29.42 0.16 7.29
C LYS A 316 -28.88 -0.56 8.51
N LEU A 317 -28.38 0.13 9.53
CA LEU A 317 -27.96 -0.51 10.78
C LEU A 317 -29.10 -0.58 11.80
N HIS A 318 -30.19 0.16 11.61
CA HIS A 318 -31.32 0.19 12.53
C HIS A 318 -31.87 -1.22 12.81
N TYR A 319 -31.97 -2.11 11.80
CA TYR A 319 -32.48 -3.46 12.03
C TYR A 319 -31.58 -4.32 12.94
N ILE A 320 -30.27 -4.04 12.97
CA ILE A 320 -29.31 -4.72 13.85
C ILE A 320 -29.29 -4.02 15.21
N LEU A 321 -29.14 -2.70 15.20
CA LEU A 321 -28.84 -1.89 16.38
C LEU A 321 -30.07 -1.52 17.21
N ASP A 322 -31.26 -1.41 16.64
CA ASP A 322 -32.47 -1.07 17.41
C ASP A 322 -32.85 -2.21 18.38
N ASN A 323 -32.34 -3.42 18.14
CA ASN A 323 -32.47 -4.57 19.05
C ASN A 323 -31.31 -4.68 20.05
N GLN A 324 -30.40 -3.71 20.07
CA GLN A 324 -29.20 -3.69 20.91
C GLN A 324 -29.13 -2.40 21.72
N ARG A 325 -28.61 -2.50 22.95
CA ARG A 325 -28.28 -1.32 23.77
C ARG A 325 -26.78 -1.09 23.76
N ILE A 326 -26.36 0.18 23.77
CA ILE A 326 -24.97 0.57 23.99
C ILE A 326 -24.86 1.20 25.38
N ASN A 327 -24.01 0.61 26.21
CA ASN A 327 -23.60 1.14 27.49
C ASN A 327 -22.19 1.75 27.37
N ILE A 328 -22.05 3.04 27.62
CA ILE A 328 -20.76 3.73 27.70
C ILE A 328 -20.29 3.68 29.15
N VAL A 329 -19.09 3.14 29.37
CA VAL A 329 -18.46 3.01 30.69
C VAL A 329 -17.21 3.87 30.74
N ASP A 330 -17.28 4.97 31.49
CA ASP A 330 -16.15 5.86 31.72
C ASP A 330 -15.37 5.43 32.97
N LEU A 331 -14.19 4.85 32.76
CA LEU A 331 -13.28 4.44 33.84
C LEU A 331 -12.22 5.50 34.15
N VAL A 332 -12.01 6.48 33.26
CA VAL A 332 -11.05 7.57 33.44
C VAL A 332 -11.62 8.63 34.40
N LYS A 333 -12.90 8.97 34.26
CA LYS A 333 -13.67 9.82 35.20
C LYS A 333 -13.06 11.21 35.43
N ASP A 334 -12.57 11.83 34.36
CA ASP A 334 -12.06 13.20 34.34
C ASP A 334 -12.84 14.08 33.36
N GLU A 335 -12.54 15.39 33.34
CA GLU A 335 -13.24 16.33 32.44
C GLU A 335 -13.03 15.99 30.95
N THR A 336 -11.87 15.45 30.61
CA THR A 336 -11.50 15.08 29.24
C THR A 336 -12.32 13.90 28.74
N SER A 337 -12.43 12.86 29.56
CA SER A 337 -13.22 11.67 29.28
C SER A 337 -14.71 11.96 29.27
N GLN A 338 -15.21 12.81 30.17
CA GLN A 338 -16.61 13.25 30.13
C GLN A 338 -16.95 13.97 28.82
N LYS A 339 -16.05 14.82 28.32
CA LYS A 339 -16.22 15.45 27.00
C LYS A 339 -16.27 14.40 25.88
N LEU A 340 -15.36 13.43 25.92
CA LEU A 340 -15.33 12.34 24.94
C LEU A 340 -16.63 11.50 24.97
N VAL A 341 -17.16 11.20 26.15
CA VAL A 341 -18.47 10.53 26.31
C VAL A 341 -19.57 11.30 25.58
N ASN A 342 -19.66 12.60 25.81
CA ASN A 342 -20.67 13.45 25.17
C ASN A 342 -20.53 13.46 23.64
N ASP A 343 -19.30 13.60 23.15
CA ASP A 343 -19.01 13.57 21.72
C ASP A 343 -19.39 12.21 21.09
N ILE A 344 -19.13 11.10 21.79
CA ILE A 344 -19.52 9.76 21.36
C ILE A 344 -21.05 9.65 21.30
N GLN A 345 -21.76 10.10 22.33
CA GLN A 345 -23.23 10.05 22.36
C GLN A 345 -23.83 10.82 21.18
N GLU A 346 -23.38 12.05 20.92
CA GLU A 346 -23.86 12.85 19.78
C GLU A 346 -23.60 12.17 18.43
N LEU A 347 -22.43 11.54 18.28
CA LEU A 347 -22.07 10.84 17.04
C LEU A 347 -22.77 9.48 16.88
N LEU A 348 -23.27 8.86 17.96
CA LEU A 348 -24.04 7.62 17.92
C LEU A 348 -25.51 7.84 17.53
N LYS A 349 -26.11 9.00 17.85
CA LYS A 349 -27.53 9.30 17.58
C LYS A 349 -28.04 8.90 16.18
N PRO A 350 -27.30 9.14 15.07
CA PRO A 350 -27.80 8.79 13.73
C PRO A 350 -27.98 7.28 13.49
N PHE A 351 -27.38 6.42 14.32
CA PHE A 351 -27.39 4.96 14.14
C PHE A 351 -28.54 4.25 14.87
N PHE A 352 -29.36 4.97 15.63
CA PHE A 352 -30.47 4.42 16.42
C PHE A 352 -31.76 5.18 16.13
N LYS A 353 -32.90 4.49 16.10
CA LYS A 353 -34.20 5.17 16.09
C LYS A 353 -34.59 5.69 17.46
N ASP A 354 -34.34 4.90 18.51
CA ASP A 354 -34.59 5.26 19.89
C ASP A 354 -33.27 5.63 20.58
N GLN A 355 -33.15 6.90 20.98
CA GLN A 355 -31.95 7.40 21.67
C GLN A 355 -31.81 6.85 23.09
N ASN A 356 -32.87 6.28 23.68
CA ASN A 356 -32.84 5.64 25.00
C ASN A 356 -32.04 4.33 25.00
N LEU A 357 -31.63 3.83 23.83
CA LEU A 357 -30.78 2.64 23.69
C LEU A 357 -29.31 2.92 24.04
N VAL A 358 -28.92 4.18 24.25
CA VAL A 358 -27.57 4.56 24.69
C VAL A 358 -27.60 4.99 26.15
N SER A 359 -26.95 4.22 27.03
CA SER A 359 -26.81 4.53 28.46
C SER A 359 -25.37 4.88 28.81
N ILE A 360 -25.19 5.69 29.86
CA ILE A 360 -23.87 5.90 30.50
C ILE A 360 -23.96 5.34 31.91
N ASN A 361 -23.08 4.41 32.25
CA ASN A 361 -22.99 3.83 33.58
C ASN A 361 -21.53 3.74 34.05
N ASN A 362 -21.34 3.52 35.34
CA ASN A 362 -20.03 3.29 35.95
C ASN A 362 -19.63 1.80 35.96
N HIS A 363 -20.44 0.93 35.39
CA HIS A 363 -20.24 -0.52 35.33
C HIS A 363 -20.71 -1.08 33.98
N GLU A 364 -20.18 -2.25 33.63
CA GLU A 364 -20.60 -3.00 32.44
C GLU A 364 -21.98 -3.64 32.67
N ILE A 365 -22.75 -3.79 31.60
CA ILE A 365 -24.05 -4.47 31.61
C ILE A 365 -23.94 -5.74 30.76
N GLU A 366 -24.36 -6.87 31.30
CA GLU A 366 -24.39 -8.15 30.58
C GLU A 366 -25.42 -8.12 29.44
N GLY A 367 -25.11 -8.77 28.32
CA GLY A 367 -26.00 -8.89 27.16
C GLY A 367 -26.14 -7.64 26.30
N VAL A 368 -25.44 -6.54 26.64
CA VAL A 368 -25.44 -5.30 25.84
C VAL A 368 -24.03 -4.95 25.35
N PHE A 369 -23.93 -4.02 24.40
CA PHE A 369 -22.64 -3.53 23.92
C PHE A 369 -22.01 -2.58 24.93
N ASN A 370 -20.84 -2.92 25.46
CA ASN A 370 -20.11 -2.10 26.41
C ASN A 370 -18.96 -1.38 25.72
N LEU A 371 -19.05 -0.05 25.61
CA LEU A 371 -17.97 0.81 25.13
C LEU A 371 -17.23 1.41 26.31
N ARG A 372 -15.98 1.02 26.50
CA ARG A 372 -15.16 1.41 27.66
C ARG A 372 -14.18 2.49 27.29
N ILE A 373 -14.14 3.55 28.07
CA ILE A 373 -13.13 4.60 27.98
C ILE A 373 -12.08 4.30 29.05
N ILE A 374 -10.85 4.03 28.60
CA ILE A 374 -9.71 3.68 29.45
C ILE A 374 -8.48 4.52 29.06
N HIS A 375 -7.37 4.35 29.77
CA HIS A 375 -6.08 4.88 29.35
C HIS A 375 -5.35 3.94 28.38
N ASP A 376 -4.29 4.42 27.74
CA ASP A 376 -3.40 3.57 26.95
C ASP A 376 -2.46 2.73 27.83
N LYS A 377 -1.92 1.65 27.25
CA LYS A 377 -0.96 0.77 27.94
C LYS A 377 0.24 1.51 28.53
N ASN A 378 0.67 2.62 27.92
CA ASN A 378 1.83 3.36 28.40
C ASN A 378 1.53 4.18 29.66
N TYR A 379 0.30 4.66 29.82
CA TYR A 379 -0.15 5.34 31.01
C TYR A 379 -0.12 4.40 32.21
N TYR A 380 -0.74 3.21 32.09
CA TYR A 380 -0.76 2.22 33.18
C TYR A 380 0.67 1.82 33.59
N GLN A 381 1.53 1.56 32.59
CA GLN A 381 2.95 1.26 32.82
C GLN A 381 3.73 2.40 33.49
N ARG A 382 3.49 3.67 33.11
CA ARG A 382 4.19 4.83 33.69
C ARG A 382 3.79 5.11 35.12
N ASN A 383 2.52 4.88 35.45
CA ASN A 383 1.96 5.13 36.77
C ASN A 383 2.03 3.91 37.70
N ASN A 384 2.54 2.77 37.20
CA ASN A 384 2.68 1.52 37.95
C ASN A 384 1.34 1.05 38.57
N ILE A 385 0.29 1.12 37.75
CA ILE A 385 -1.08 0.68 38.09
C ILE A 385 -1.49 -0.42 37.11
N GLU A 386 -2.47 -1.23 37.51
CA GLU A 386 -2.98 -2.34 36.70
C GLU A 386 -3.67 -1.84 35.42
N ASP A 387 -3.43 -2.52 34.30
CA ASP A 387 -4.05 -2.19 33.01
C ASP A 387 -5.51 -2.68 33.02
N GLU A 388 -6.45 -1.75 32.87
CA GLU A 388 -7.89 -2.07 32.91
C GLU A 388 -8.41 -2.66 31.60
N TYR A 389 -7.56 -2.87 30.59
CA TYR A 389 -7.95 -3.53 29.35
C TYR A 389 -8.46 -4.96 29.62
N LEU A 390 -9.69 -5.26 29.17
CA LEU A 390 -10.27 -6.60 29.26
C LEU A 390 -10.65 -7.11 27.86
N LEU A 391 -10.53 -8.42 27.64
CA LEU A 391 -11.08 -9.03 26.44
C LEU A 391 -12.62 -9.04 26.49
N SER A 392 -13.25 -9.07 25.31
CA SER A 392 -14.69 -9.35 25.26
C SER A 392 -14.93 -10.81 25.57
N ASP A 393 -16.06 -11.11 26.20
CA ASP A 393 -16.49 -12.48 26.44
C ASP A 393 -17.86 -12.75 25.79
N LYS A 394 -18.37 -13.97 25.97
CA LYS A 394 -19.62 -14.42 25.33
C LYS A 394 -20.86 -13.66 25.80
N ILE A 395 -20.83 -13.13 27.02
CA ILE A 395 -22.00 -12.51 27.67
C ILE A 395 -21.85 -10.98 27.63
N THR A 396 -20.62 -10.47 27.58
CA THR A 396 -20.30 -9.05 27.62
C THR A 396 -19.44 -8.66 26.42
N PRO A 397 -20.05 -8.28 25.29
CA PRO A 397 -19.36 -7.66 24.17
C PRO A 397 -18.74 -6.34 24.61
N ARG A 398 -17.41 -6.22 24.54
CA ARG A 398 -16.66 -5.03 24.97
C ARG A 398 -15.91 -4.40 23.81
N GLN A 399 -15.81 -3.08 23.79
CA GLN A 399 -14.85 -2.39 22.94
C GLN A 399 -14.21 -1.26 23.73
N HIS A 400 -12.89 -1.15 23.65
CA HIS A 400 -12.13 -0.14 24.38
C HIS A 400 -11.76 1.01 23.45
N LEU A 401 -11.84 2.22 24.00
CA LEU A 401 -11.34 3.44 23.41
C LEU A 401 -10.40 4.09 24.41
N THR A 402 -9.16 4.36 24.02
CA THR A 402 -8.21 5.03 24.93
C THR A 402 -8.39 6.54 24.83
N ILE A 403 -8.41 7.24 25.96
CA ILE A 403 -8.60 8.70 26.00
C ILE A 403 -7.53 9.45 25.17
N GLU A 404 -6.29 8.95 25.18
CA GLU A 404 -5.16 9.52 24.44
C GLU A 404 -5.32 9.40 22.92
N SER A 405 -6.11 8.42 22.46
CA SER A 405 -6.46 8.28 21.04
C SER A 405 -7.78 8.96 20.68
N GLY A 406 -8.55 9.37 21.70
CA GLY A 406 -9.90 9.92 21.60
C GLY A 406 -10.00 11.44 21.46
N GLU A 407 -8.90 12.19 21.54
CA GLU A 407 -8.91 13.67 21.50
C GLU A 407 -9.61 14.27 20.26
N ASN A 408 -9.76 13.48 19.17
CA ASN A 408 -10.53 13.86 17.98
C ASN A 408 -11.41 12.69 17.50
N ILE A 409 -12.43 12.33 18.30
CA ILE A 409 -13.42 11.34 17.90
C ILE A 409 -14.12 11.77 16.60
N SER A 410 -14.35 10.83 15.70
CA SER A 410 -14.94 11.10 14.39
C SER A 410 -16.00 10.06 14.03
N LYS A 411 -16.85 10.38 13.06
CA LYS A 411 -17.84 9.44 12.50
C LYS A 411 -17.19 8.13 12.03
N ALA A 412 -15.96 8.17 11.52
CA ALA A 412 -15.24 6.97 11.08
C ALA A 412 -14.83 6.07 12.25
N ILE A 413 -14.44 6.66 13.39
CA ILE A 413 -14.12 5.91 14.61
C ILE A 413 -15.39 5.29 15.18
N ILE A 414 -16.50 6.02 15.27
CA ILE A 414 -17.78 5.48 15.75
C ILE A 414 -18.25 4.28 14.92
N LYS A 415 -18.21 4.38 13.58
CA LYS A 415 -18.50 3.24 12.70
C LYS A 415 -17.59 2.03 12.98
N THR A 416 -16.32 2.29 13.31
CA THR A 416 -15.36 1.25 13.68
C THR A 416 -15.69 0.63 15.04
N LEU A 417 -16.13 1.39 16.02
CA LEU A 417 -16.52 0.85 17.32
C LEU A 417 -17.78 -0.04 17.19
N ILE A 418 -18.80 0.45 16.48
CA ILE A 418 -20.04 -0.29 16.24
C ILE A 418 -19.78 -1.63 15.54
N LYS A 419 -19.00 -1.61 14.44
CA LYS A 419 -18.77 -2.84 13.65
C LYS A 419 -17.99 -3.90 14.45
N GLU A 420 -17.02 -3.50 15.28
CA GLU A 420 -16.26 -4.44 16.11
C GLU A 420 -17.15 -5.06 17.19
N LEU A 421 -18.04 -4.27 17.81
CA LEU A 421 -19.04 -4.77 18.77
C LEU A 421 -20.01 -5.78 18.15
N ILE A 422 -20.53 -5.49 16.95
CA ILE A 422 -21.41 -6.43 16.23
C ILE A 422 -20.67 -7.72 15.90
N ILE A 423 -19.45 -7.67 15.37
CA ILE A 423 -18.67 -8.87 15.05
C ILE A 423 -18.40 -9.72 16.30
N LYS A 424 -18.08 -9.08 17.44
CA LYS A 424 -17.89 -9.79 18.71
C LYS A 424 -19.16 -10.49 19.18
N GLN A 425 -20.32 -9.84 19.02
CA GLN A 425 -21.61 -10.45 19.32
C GLN A 425 -21.94 -11.59 18.35
N ASP A 426 -21.72 -11.43 17.05
CA ASP A 426 -21.90 -12.49 16.07
C ASP A 426 -21.04 -13.72 16.42
N ILE A 427 -19.80 -13.52 16.89
CA ILE A 427 -18.92 -14.60 17.36
C ILE A 427 -19.49 -15.30 18.60
N ALA A 428 -20.04 -14.53 19.55
CA ALA A 428 -20.67 -15.10 20.74
C ALA A 428 -21.91 -15.93 20.40
N TYR A 429 -22.77 -15.43 19.50
CA TYR A 429 -24.02 -16.08 19.09
C TYR A 429 -23.88 -17.02 17.89
N LYS A 430 -22.69 -17.13 17.30
CA LYS A 430 -22.40 -18.02 16.17
C LYS A 430 -23.28 -17.76 14.93
N LYS A 431 -23.56 -16.49 14.63
CA LYS A 431 -24.43 -16.09 13.51
C LYS A 431 -23.95 -14.79 12.88
N ILE A 432 -23.79 -14.75 11.55
CA ILE A 432 -23.42 -13.54 10.82
C ILE A 432 -24.66 -12.63 10.72
N SER A 433 -24.57 -11.40 11.24
CA SER A 433 -25.66 -10.41 11.14
C SER A 433 -25.42 -9.34 10.08
N LEU A 434 -24.16 -9.10 9.71
CA LEU A 434 -23.74 -8.03 8.79
C LEU A 434 -23.77 -8.42 7.31
N PHE A 435 -24.13 -9.65 6.97
CA PHE A 435 -24.16 -10.13 5.59
C PHE A 435 -25.17 -11.27 5.45
N ASP A 436 -26.02 -11.21 4.42
CA ASP A 436 -26.94 -12.30 4.09
C ASP A 436 -26.21 -13.37 3.27
N TRP A 437 -25.92 -14.50 3.92
CA TRP A 437 -25.16 -15.61 3.35
C TRP A 437 -25.86 -16.31 2.18
N ASN A 438 -27.19 -16.20 2.07
CA ASN A 438 -27.96 -16.78 0.97
C ASN A 438 -27.53 -16.23 -0.40
N ASN A 439 -26.94 -15.03 -0.43
CA ASN A 439 -26.43 -14.40 -1.65
C ASN A 439 -25.26 -15.16 -2.32
N ILE A 440 -24.61 -16.08 -1.60
CA ILE A 440 -23.54 -16.94 -2.12
C ILE A 440 -24.15 -18.23 -2.69
N VAL A 441 -25.12 -18.82 -1.98
CA VAL A 441 -25.76 -20.12 -2.31
C VAL A 441 -26.53 -20.07 -3.65
N GLN A 442 -27.10 -18.91 -4.01
CA GLN A 442 -27.84 -18.73 -5.27
C GLN A 442 -26.94 -18.59 -6.51
N SER A 443 -25.61 -18.52 -6.35
CA SER A 443 -24.64 -18.34 -7.45
C SER A 443 -24.17 -19.64 -8.09
N SER A 444 -24.33 -20.79 -7.40
CA SER A 444 -23.94 -22.08 -7.94
C SER A 444 -24.84 -22.43 -9.12
N PRO A 445 -24.32 -22.61 -10.34
CA PRO A 445 -25.13 -23.04 -11.47
C PRO A 445 -25.56 -24.47 -11.20
N SER A 446 -26.71 -24.63 -10.56
CA SER A 446 -27.46 -25.88 -10.60
C SER A 446 -27.72 -26.14 -12.08
N ALA A 447 -27.18 -27.25 -12.55
CA ALA A 447 -27.26 -27.75 -13.90
C ALA A 447 -28.52 -27.27 -14.63
N THR A 448 -28.35 -26.48 -15.68
CA THR A 448 -29.38 -26.35 -16.70
C THR A 448 -29.50 -27.71 -17.37
N PHE A 449 -30.27 -28.62 -16.76
CA PHE A 449 -30.78 -29.80 -17.41
C PHE A 449 -31.66 -29.30 -18.55
N LYS A 450 -31.05 -29.14 -19.73
CA LYS A 450 -31.79 -29.15 -20.99
C LYS A 450 -32.46 -30.51 -21.05
N SER A 451 -33.76 -30.51 -20.82
CA SER A 451 -34.63 -31.66 -21.00
C SER A 451 -34.61 -32.08 -22.48
N ASN A 452 -33.65 -32.91 -22.85
CA ASN A 452 -33.85 -33.81 -23.97
C ASN A 452 -34.87 -34.85 -23.51
N GLN A 453 -36.11 -34.66 -23.95
CA GLN A 453 -37.13 -35.68 -23.91
C GLN A 453 -36.57 -36.95 -24.58
N SER A 454 -36.25 -37.94 -23.76
CA SER A 454 -36.27 -39.33 -24.19
C SER A 454 -37.25 -40.04 -23.29
N ASN A 455 -38.30 -40.55 -23.93
CA ASN A 455 -39.36 -41.34 -23.33
C ASN A 455 -38.75 -42.53 -22.59
N ASN A 456 -38.95 -42.59 -21.27
CA ASN A 456 -39.22 -43.85 -20.61
C ASN A 456 -40.14 -43.62 -19.42
N LYS A 457 -41.35 -44.19 -19.56
CA LYS A 457 -42.35 -44.30 -18.51
C LYS A 457 -41.76 -45.14 -17.38
N ASN A 458 -41.75 -44.59 -16.17
CA ASN A 458 -42.14 -45.30 -14.95
C ASN A 458 -42.43 -44.27 -13.86
N ASN A 459 -43.71 -44.22 -13.48
CA ASN A 459 -44.26 -43.33 -12.47
C ASN A 459 -43.84 -43.79 -11.07
N THR A 460 -43.22 -42.88 -10.33
CA THR A 460 -43.40 -42.78 -8.88
C THR A 460 -43.49 -41.29 -8.56
N GLN A 461 -44.71 -40.85 -8.25
CA GLN A 461 -45.05 -39.47 -7.95
C GLN A 461 -44.75 -39.23 -6.47
N LEU A 462 -43.62 -38.59 -6.15
CA LEU A 462 -43.32 -38.12 -4.80
C LEU A 462 -44.27 -36.96 -4.45
N SER A 463 -44.74 -36.90 -3.20
CA SER A 463 -45.65 -35.84 -2.76
C SER A 463 -44.89 -34.51 -2.63
N PRO A 464 -45.55 -33.34 -2.77
CA PRO A 464 -44.93 -32.03 -2.55
C PRO A 464 -44.26 -31.90 -1.16
N PHE A 465 -44.78 -32.63 -0.17
CA PHE A 465 -44.24 -32.68 1.20
C PHE A 465 -42.91 -33.42 1.31
N ASP A 466 -42.63 -34.38 0.41
CA ASP A 466 -41.37 -35.11 0.37
C ASP A 466 -40.28 -34.32 -0.36
N LEU A 467 -40.65 -33.46 -1.31
CA LEU A 467 -39.73 -32.57 -2.03
C LEU A 467 -39.20 -31.44 -1.13
N ASP A 468 -40.05 -30.82 -0.31
CA ASP A 468 -39.62 -29.80 0.66
C ASP A 468 -38.69 -30.40 1.73
N LYS A 469 -38.98 -31.64 2.17
CA LYS A 469 -38.16 -32.35 3.16
C LYS A 469 -36.82 -32.80 2.58
N LEU A 470 -36.79 -33.22 1.30
CA LEU A 470 -35.57 -33.54 0.57
C LEU A 470 -34.75 -32.27 0.26
N GLU A 471 -35.39 -31.15 -0.08
CA GLU A 471 -34.71 -29.86 -0.24
C GLU A 471 -34.10 -29.34 1.06
N ASP A 472 -34.79 -29.52 2.20
CA ASP A 472 -34.29 -29.14 3.51
C ASP A 472 -33.20 -30.10 4.04
N GLU A 473 -33.28 -31.41 3.73
CA GLU A 473 -32.20 -32.37 3.98
C GLU A 473 -30.96 -32.09 3.09
N ILE A 474 -31.15 -31.72 1.81
CA ILE A 474 -30.07 -31.33 0.88
C ILE A 474 -29.43 -29.98 1.26
N LYS A 475 -30.18 -29.07 1.89
CA LYS A 475 -29.62 -27.82 2.47
C LYS A 475 -28.78 -28.10 3.72
N SER A 476 -28.99 -29.20 4.43
CA SER A 476 -28.34 -29.44 5.73
C SER A 476 -26.84 -29.78 5.66
N GLU A 477 -26.30 -30.15 4.49
CA GLU A 477 -24.88 -30.54 4.33
C GLU A 477 -23.99 -29.50 3.64
N LYS A 478 -24.55 -28.40 3.12
CA LYS A 478 -23.79 -27.44 2.31
C LYS A 478 -23.01 -26.41 3.14
N LYS A 479 -21.81 -26.75 3.62
CA LYS A 479 -21.00 -25.87 4.47
C LYS A 479 -19.81 -25.27 3.74
N TRP A 480 -19.55 -23.98 3.98
CA TRP A 480 -18.31 -23.32 3.54
C TRP A 480 -17.30 -23.28 4.67
N ILE A 481 -16.02 -23.55 4.39
CA ILE A 481 -14.95 -23.47 5.39
C ILE A 481 -13.91 -22.45 4.97
N PHE A 482 -13.55 -21.56 5.89
CA PHE A 482 -12.45 -20.60 5.73
C PHE A 482 -11.39 -20.89 6.77
N GLY A 483 -10.11 -20.89 6.41
CA GLY A 483 -9.04 -21.15 7.38
C GLY A 483 -7.78 -20.31 7.19
N GLN A 484 -7.18 -19.90 8.30
CA GLN A 484 -6.00 -19.01 8.32
C GLN A 484 -5.06 -19.32 9.50
N TYR A 485 -3.75 -19.25 9.26
CA TYR A 485 -2.76 -19.35 10.33
C TYR A 485 -2.74 -18.10 11.21
N LYS A 486 -2.57 -18.33 12.51
CA LYS A 486 -2.31 -17.30 13.52
C LYS A 486 -1.12 -17.69 14.40
N LYS A 487 -0.43 -16.68 14.90
CA LYS A 487 0.65 -16.88 15.88
C LYS A 487 0.02 -17.18 17.23
N ASN A 488 0.57 -18.16 17.94
CA ASN A 488 0.19 -18.43 19.32
C ASN A 488 1.04 -17.53 20.25
N SER A 489 0.39 -16.61 20.96
CA SER A 489 1.03 -15.59 21.81
C SER A 489 1.53 -16.14 23.16
N ASN A 490 1.09 -17.34 23.56
CA ASN A 490 1.11 -17.78 24.96
C ASN A 490 2.40 -18.52 25.41
N ASN A 491 3.48 -18.53 24.63
CA ASN A 491 4.73 -19.21 25.02
C ASN A 491 5.94 -18.26 24.93
N GLU A 492 6.65 -18.07 26.05
CA GLU A 492 7.88 -17.27 26.16
C GLU A 492 9.11 -17.95 25.51
N ASP A 493 8.99 -19.22 25.13
CA ASP A 493 10.07 -19.96 24.45
C ASP A 493 10.01 -19.75 22.94
N ASN A 494 11.08 -19.15 22.40
CA ASN A 494 11.33 -18.94 20.97
C ASN A 494 11.24 -20.26 20.17
N GLN A 495 10.07 -20.55 19.60
CA GLN A 495 9.87 -21.32 18.37
C GLN A 495 8.43 -21.12 17.84
N ASP A 496 8.30 -20.88 16.53
CA ASP A 496 7.08 -20.59 15.75
C ASP A 496 5.89 -21.51 16.02
N ASN A 497 5.18 -21.38 17.15
CA ASN A 497 3.91 -22.08 17.34
C ASN A 497 2.81 -21.36 16.56
N LYS A 498 2.29 -22.01 15.51
CA LYS A 498 1.16 -21.52 14.72
C LYS A 498 -0.09 -22.31 15.10
N ILE A 499 -1.22 -21.62 15.21
CA ILE A 499 -2.54 -22.24 15.31
C ILE A 499 -3.24 -22.03 13.98
N LEU A 500 -3.88 -23.07 13.46
CA LEU A 500 -4.75 -22.97 12.30
C LEU A 500 -6.20 -22.89 12.79
N ILE A 501 -6.88 -21.80 12.47
CA ILE A 501 -8.28 -21.56 12.87
C ILE A 501 -9.16 -21.71 11.64
N PHE A 502 -10.25 -22.46 11.80
CA PHE A 502 -11.25 -22.72 10.79
C PHE A 502 -12.58 -22.09 11.20
N MET A 503 -13.24 -21.39 10.28
CA MET A 503 -14.62 -20.91 10.42
C MET A 503 -15.49 -21.70 9.43
N ILE A 504 -16.46 -22.44 9.96
CA ILE A 504 -17.37 -23.30 9.20
C ILE A 504 -18.73 -22.61 9.18
N ILE A 505 -19.24 -22.28 8.00
CA ILE A 505 -20.44 -21.46 7.81
C ILE A 505 -21.53 -22.31 7.14
N ASN A 506 -22.69 -22.39 7.77
CA ASN A 506 -23.89 -23.05 7.26
C ASN A 506 -24.63 -22.13 6.26
N PRO A 507 -25.53 -22.67 5.41
CA PRO A 507 -26.25 -21.87 4.40
C PRO A 507 -27.03 -20.69 4.98
N ASP A 508 -27.56 -20.84 6.19
CA ASP A 508 -28.30 -19.79 6.88
C ASP A 508 -27.40 -18.68 7.45
N GLY A 509 -26.06 -18.81 7.37
CA GLY A 509 -25.09 -17.88 7.94
C GLY A 509 -24.76 -18.13 9.41
N SER A 510 -25.28 -19.19 10.03
CA SER A 510 -24.77 -19.67 11.32
C SER A 510 -23.39 -20.30 11.14
N PHE A 511 -22.54 -20.30 12.16
CA PHE A 511 -21.17 -20.79 12.02
C PHE A 511 -20.57 -21.38 13.29
N GLU A 512 -19.48 -22.13 13.13
CA GLU A 512 -18.67 -22.65 14.22
C GLU A 512 -17.17 -22.45 13.95
N PHE A 513 -16.38 -22.44 15.02
CA PHE A 513 -14.93 -22.39 14.94
C PHE A 513 -14.32 -23.70 15.39
N GLU A 514 -13.29 -24.13 14.67
CA GLU A 514 -12.44 -25.26 15.04
C GLU A 514 -10.97 -24.81 14.98
N ASN A 515 -10.14 -25.34 15.88
CA ASN A 515 -8.73 -24.97 15.99
C ASN A 515 -7.86 -26.21 15.86
N LEU A 516 -6.71 -26.08 15.19
CA LEU A 516 -5.69 -27.11 15.11
C LEU A 516 -4.36 -26.54 15.59
N ASP A 517 -3.82 -27.05 16.70
CA ASP A 517 -2.45 -26.77 17.11
C ASP A 517 -1.50 -27.54 16.18
N THR A 518 -0.61 -26.81 15.51
CA THR A 518 0.30 -27.40 14.53
C THR A 518 1.30 -28.39 15.14
N ARG A 519 1.61 -28.29 16.45
CA ARG A 519 2.48 -29.23 17.16
C ARG A 519 1.78 -30.55 17.49
N GLU A 520 0.51 -30.51 17.88
CA GLU A 520 -0.29 -31.71 18.17
C GLU A 520 -0.64 -32.48 16.87
N SER A 521 -0.74 -31.76 15.75
CA SER A 521 -1.05 -32.33 14.44
C SER A 521 0.06 -33.17 13.80
N LEU A 522 1.30 -33.12 14.31
CA LEU A 522 2.41 -33.95 13.82
C LEU A 522 2.22 -35.44 14.16
N PHE A 523 1.35 -35.75 15.14
CA PHE A 523 1.20 -37.10 15.68
C PHE A 523 -0.23 -37.66 15.61
N ASN A 524 -1.23 -36.84 15.23
CA ASN A 524 -2.64 -37.23 15.16
C ASN A 524 -3.23 -37.02 13.74
N ASP A 525 -4.02 -37.99 13.26
CA ASP A 525 -4.86 -37.88 12.05
C ASP A 525 -6.01 -36.89 12.32
N HIS A 526 -5.71 -35.58 12.24
CA HIS A 526 -6.75 -34.57 12.27
C HIS A 526 -7.43 -34.50 10.90
N LYS A 527 -8.76 -34.32 10.85
CA LYS A 527 -9.54 -34.16 9.60
C LYS A 527 -9.05 -33.04 8.67
N TYR A 528 -8.13 -32.19 9.16
CA TYR A 528 -7.53 -31.10 8.40
C TYR A 528 -5.99 -31.15 8.29
N GLN A 529 -5.37 -32.31 8.53
CA GLN A 529 -3.91 -32.46 8.42
C GLN A 529 -3.42 -32.28 6.97
N ASP A 530 -4.22 -32.65 5.97
CA ASP A 530 -3.85 -32.51 4.57
C ASP A 530 -3.71 -31.05 4.13
N TYR A 531 -4.49 -30.14 4.73
CA TYR A 531 -4.39 -28.69 4.50
C TYR A 531 -3.04 -28.15 4.96
N TYR A 532 -2.54 -28.61 6.12
CA TYR A 532 -1.19 -28.30 6.58
C TYR A 532 -0.12 -28.78 5.58
N LYS A 533 -0.26 -30.00 5.06
CA LYS A 533 0.67 -30.56 4.05
C LYS A 533 0.67 -29.72 2.77
N TYR A 534 -0.49 -29.31 2.27
CA TYR A 534 -0.57 -28.45 1.08
C TYR A 534 0.12 -27.11 1.31
N ILE A 535 -0.13 -26.45 2.45
CA ILE A 535 0.50 -25.15 2.73
C ILE A 535 2.00 -25.31 2.96
N GLU A 536 2.46 -26.35 3.66
CA GLU A 536 3.90 -26.64 3.81
C GLU A 536 4.59 -26.90 2.48
N GLN A 537 3.97 -27.63 1.54
CA GLN A 537 4.54 -27.85 0.22
C GLN A 537 4.76 -26.53 -0.53
N PHE A 538 3.83 -25.57 -0.41
CA PHE A 538 4.01 -24.23 -0.96
C PHE A 538 5.01 -23.38 -0.16
N GLU A 539 4.99 -23.43 1.17
CA GLU A 539 5.92 -22.68 2.02
C GLU A 539 7.37 -23.17 1.90
N LYS A 540 7.62 -24.47 1.69
CA LYS A 540 8.98 -25.01 1.44
C LYS A 540 9.58 -24.48 0.13
N ASN A 541 8.74 -24.03 -0.81
CA ASN A 541 9.14 -23.32 -2.02
C ASN A 541 9.31 -21.79 -1.84
N LYS A 542 9.19 -21.25 -0.61
CA LYS A 542 9.32 -19.80 -0.29
C LYS A 542 10.61 -19.17 -0.78
N THR A 543 11.72 -19.91 -0.80
CA THR A 543 13.01 -19.37 -1.27
C THR A 543 13.01 -19.02 -2.75
N LYS A 544 11.97 -19.42 -3.50
CA LYS A 544 11.84 -19.16 -4.94
C LYS A 544 10.56 -18.44 -5.37
N SER A 545 9.55 -18.25 -4.50
CA SER A 545 8.26 -17.66 -4.89
C SER A 545 7.98 -16.33 -4.19
N SER A 546 7.52 -15.32 -4.93
CA SER A 546 7.12 -13.99 -4.45
C SER A 546 5.74 -13.95 -3.77
N PHE A 547 5.18 -15.13 -3.46
CA PHE A 547 3.82 -15.32 -2.97
C PHE A 547 3.80 -15.68 -1.48
N GLN A 548 2.93 -15.02 -0.71
CA GLN A 548 2.70 -15.25 0.71
C GLN A 548 1.31 -15.82 0.92
N PHE A 549 1.19 -16.94 1.62
CA PHE A 549 -0.11 -17.53 1.94
C PHE A 549 -0.93 -16.59 2.86
N GLU A 550 -2.17 -16.29 2.47
CA GLU A 550 -3.09 -15.47 3.27
C GLU A 550 -4.24 -16.28 3.89
N GLY A 551 -4.67 -17.38 3.26
CA GLY A 551 -5.75 -18.21 3.75
C GLY A 551 -6.21 -19.24 2.73
N PHE A 552 -7.10 -20.14 3.14
CA PHE A 552 -7.76 -21.07 2.22
C PHE A 552 -9.27 -21.03 2.39
N VAL A 553 -9.98 -21.51 1.37
CA VAL A 553 -11.43 -21.67 1.37
C VAL A 553 -11.79 -23.05 0.83
N MET A 554 -12.83 -23.65 1.40
CA MET A 554 -13.46 -24.88 0.89
C MET A 554 -14.95 -24.62 0.65
N SER A 555 -15.45 -25.00 -0.53
CA SER A 555 -16.88 -24.96 -0.85
C SER A 555 -17.67 -26.05 -0.14
N ASP A 556 -18.99 -25.96 -0.26
CA ASP A 556 -19.94 -27.01 0.09
C ASP A 556 -19.75 -28.32 -0.70
N SER A 557 -19.19 -28.26 -1.91
CA SER A 557 -18.79 -29.42 -2.71
C SER A 557 -17.44 -30.04 -2.31
N GLY A 558 -16.73 -29.46 -1.33
CA GLY A 558 -15.42 -29.91 -0.90
C GLY A 558 -14.25 -29.42 -1.78
N ASP A 559 -14.49 -28.51 -2.72
CA ASP A 559 -13.44 -27.93 -3.56
C ASP A 559 -12.61 -26.93 -2.74
N ILE A 560 -11.28 -27.07 -2.75
CA ILE A 560 -10.38 -26.27 -1.93
C ILE A 560 -9.58 -25.29 -2.79
N ASN A 561 -9.57 -24.02 -2.41
CA ASN A 561 -8.82 -22.94 -3.06
C ASN A 561 -7.90 -22.25 -2.03
N LEU A 562 -6.64 -22.03 -2.41
CA LEU A 562 -5.62 -21.32 -1.62
C LEU A 562 -5.48 -19.88 -2.13
N ILE A 563 -5.37 -18.93 -1.21
CA ILE A 563 -5.21 -17.49 -1.49
C ILE A 563 -3.77 -17.07 -1.17
N PHE A 564 -3.10 -16.47 -2.14
CA PHE A 564 -1.74 -15.97 -2.01
C PHE A 564 -1.63 -14.49 -2.35
N HIS A 565 -0.93 -13.74 -1.51
CA HIS A 565 -0.52 -12.36 -1.74
C HIS A 565 0.80 -12.29 -2.49
N SER A 566 0.86 -11.53 -3.58
CA SER A 566 2.11 -11.29 -4.32
C SER A 566 2.74 -9.94 -4.00
N ASN A 567 4.04 -9.81 -4.31
CA ASN A 567 4.72 -8.52 -4.32
C ASN A 567 4.41 -7.67 -5.58
N GLU A 568 3.61 -8.18 -6.51
CA GLU A 568 3.21 -7.46 -7.72
C GLU A 568 2.05 -6.52 -7.38
N ILE A 569 2.19 -5.26 -7.79
CA ILE A 569 1.19 -4.21 -7.57
C ILE A 569 0.74 -3.62 -8.90
N THR A 570 -0.52 -3.21 -8.94
CA THR A 570 -1.05 -2.47 -10.08
C THR A 570 -0.56 -1.02 -10.06
N LEU A 571 -0.34 -0.46 -11.25
CA LEU A 571 0.08 0.93 -11.42
C LEU A 571 -1.01 1.70 -12.16
N PRO A 572 -1.50 2.84 -11.62
CA PRO A 572 -2.27 3.82 -12.37
C PRO A 572 -1.50 4.29 -13.62
N ASN A 573 -2.16 5.02 -14.52
CA ASN A 573 -1.48 5.66 -15.65
C ASN A 573 -0.63 6.86 -15.17
N LEU A 574 0.52 6.56 -14.56
CA LEU A 574 1.43 7.53 -13.96
C LEU A 574 1.92 8.60 -14.96
N PRO A 575 2.26 8.26 -16.22
CA PRO A 575 2.58 9.27 -17.24
C PRO A 575 1.45 10.27 -17.47
N GLU A 576 0.21 9.79 -17.60
CA GLU A 576 -0.96 10.63 -17.81
C GLU A 576 -1.24 11.53 -16.60
N ILE A 577 -1.14 10.99 -15.39
CA ILE A 577 -1.29 11.79 -14.16
C ILE A 577 -0.29 12.93 -14.14
N GLU A 578 0.98 12.66 -14.44
CA GLU A 578 2.02 13.69 -14.48
C GLU A 578 1.73 14.72 -15.58
N TYR A 579 1.25 14.29 -16.74
CA TYR A 579 0.86 15.18 -17.84
C TYR A 579 -0.27 16.13 -17.42
N LEU A 580 -1.37 15.61 -16.89
CA LEU A 580 -2.51 16.39 -16.42
C LEU A 580 -2.13 17.39 -15.32
N LEU A 581 -1.25 16.99 -14.38
CA LEU A 581 -0.76 17.88 -13.33
C LEU A 581 0.10 19.03 -13.90
N LYS A 582 0.96 18.73 -14.87
CA LYS A 582 1.74 19.77 -15.57
C LYS A 582 0.85 20.73 -16.35
N GLU A 583 -0.22 20.25 -16.99
CA GLU A 583 -1.19 21.13 -17.65
C GLU A 583 -1.88 22.07 -16.66
N ILE A 584 -2.24 21.57 -15.47
CA ILE A 584 -2.88 22.37 -14.41
C ILE A 584 -1.94 23.48 -13.93
N GLU A 585 -0.64 23.19 -13.78
CA GLU A 585 0.34 24.16 -13.30
C GLU A 585 0.92 25.07 -14.38
N LYS A 586 0.68 24.76 -15.67
CA LYS A 586 1.09 25.62 -16.79
C LYS A 586 0.47 27.00 -16.63
N LYS A 587 1.29 28.05 -16.79
CA LYS A 587 0.84 29.45 -16.78
C LYS A 587 -0.22 29.70 -17.86
N LEU A 588 -1.02 30.75 -17.68
CA LEU A 588 -1.93 31.20 -18.74
C LEU A 588 -1.13 31.55 -20.01
N PRO A 589 -1.65 31.23 -21.20
CA PRO A 589 -1.04 31.70 -22.44
C PRO A 589 -1.14 33.23 -22.52
N GLU A 590 -0.29 33.86 -23.32
CA GLU A 590 -0.18 35.33 -23.41
C GLU A 590 -1.50 35.98 -23.83
N ASN A 591 -2.32 35.30 -24.63
CA ASN A 591 -3.64 35.77 -25.05
C ASN A 591 -4.74 35.62 -23.96
N LEU A 592 -4.39 35.21 -22.74
CA LEU A 592 -5.30 35.04 -21.60
C LEU A 592 -4.75 35.63 -20.30
N ASN A 593 -3.58 36.28 -20.34
CA ASN A 593 -2.87 36.72 -19.14
C ASN A 593 -3.35 38.08 -18.58
N ASN A 594 -4.43 38.66 -19.11
CA ASN A 594 -5.00 39.91 -18.61
C ASN A 594 -6.54 39.92 -18.73
N GLY A 595 -7.18 40.76 -17.91
CA GLY A 595 -8.64 40.84 -17.80
C GLY A 595 -9.32 41.27 -19.10
N LEU A 596 -8.73 42.19 -19.88
CA LEU A 596 -9.29 42.63 -21.15
C LEU A 596 -9.41 41.49 -22.16
N ALA A 597 -8.36 40.67 -22.28
CA ALA A 597 -8.39 39.49 -23.14
C ALA A 597 -9.48 38.49 -22.71
N ILE A 598 -9.61 38.25 -21.41
CA ILE A 598 -10.64 37.33 -20.88
C ILE A 598 -12.05 37.86 -21.16
N ILE A 599 -12.28 39.17 -21.05
CA ILE A 599 -13.57 39.79 -21.37
C ILE A 599 -13.95 39.58 -22.83
N ASN A 600 -13.01 39.74 -23.76
CA ASN A 600 -13.25 39.47 -25.18
C ASN A 600 -13.65 38.01 -25.41
N ILE A 601 -12.98 37.08 -24.72
CA ILE A 601 -13.31 35.64 -24.77
C ILE A 601 -14.70 35.36 -24.21
N ILE A 602 -15.13 36.07 -23.16
CA ILE A 602 -16.50 35.95 -22.62
C ILE A 602 -17.53 36.45 -23.65
N GLN A 603 -17.22 37.50 -24.41
CA GLN A 603 -18.09 38.01 -25.47
C GLN A 603 -18.27 37.01 -26.61
N GLU A 604 -17.24 36.22 -26.93
CA GLU A 604 -17.32 35.11 -27.90
C GLU A 604 -18.05 33.88 -27.32
N PHE A 605 -17.88 33.61 -26.03
CA PHE A 605 -18.45 32.46 -25.34
C PHE A 605 -19.96 32.57 -25.12
N LEU A 606 -20.46 33.72 -24.67
CA LEU A 606 -21.87 33.90 -24.28
C LEU A 606 -22.87 33.59 -25.40
N PRO A 607 -22.65 33.99 -26.67
CA PRO A 607 -23.54 33.62 -27.78
C PRO A 607 -23.69 32.11 -28.01
N LEU A 608 -22.67 31.32 -27.70
CA LEU A 608 -22.70 29.85 -27.87
C LEU A 608 -23.59 29.15 -26.82
N TYR A 609 -23.87 29.82 -25.70
CA TYR A 609 -24.59 29.26 -24.56
C TYR A 609 -25.70 30.21 -24.07
N PRO A 610 -26.77 30.43 -24.87
CA PRO A 610 -27.78 31.46 -24.60
C PRO A 610 -28.56 31.26 -23.30
N ASN A 611 -28.60 30.02 -22.78
CA ASN A 611 -29.34 29.66 -21.56
C ASN A 611 -28.58 29.97 -20.25
N LEU A 612 -27.34 30.45 -20.32
CA LEU A 612 -26.55 30.77 -19.12
C LEU A 612 -26.97 32.11 -18.52
N LYS A 613 -26.80 32.24 -17.18
CA LYS A 613 -27.14 33.47 -16.45
C LYS A 613 -26.16 34.60 -16.78
N LYS A 614 -26.52 35.42 -17.77
CA LYS A 614 -25.71 36.57 -18.25
C LYS A 614 -25.23 37.49 -17.14
N ARG A 615 -26.09 37.79 -16.15
CA ARG A 615 -25.76 38.63 -14.99
C ARG A 615 -24.51 38.18 -14.23
N LYS A 616 -24.30 36.87 -14.06
CA LYS A 616 -23.08 36.35 -13.40
C LYS A 616 -21.81 36.69 -14.18
N PHE A 617 -21.89 36.67 -15.51
CA PHE A 617 -20.78 37.03 -16.39
C PHE A 617 -20.58 38.54 -16.47
N GLU A 618 -21.63 39.34 -16.32
CA GLU A 618 -21.54 40.80 -16.20
C GLU A 618 -20.76 41.18 -14.93
N ASP A 619 -21.16 40.65 -13.77
CA ASP A 619 -20.47 40.87 -12.49
C ASP A 619 -18.99 40.40 -12.55
N PHE A 620 -18.75 39.25 -13.19
CA PHE A 620 -17.40 38.71 -13.40
C PHE A 620 -16.56 39.62 -14.31
N CYS A 621 -17.11 40.11 -15.42
CA CYS A 621 -16.44 41.04 -16.32
C CYS A 621 -16.13 42.37 -15.64
N GLU A 622 -17.03 42.90 -14.82
CA GLU A 622 -16.80 44.13 -14.05
C GLU A 622 -15.60 43.96 -13.10
N GLN A 623 -15.53 42.84 -12.39
CA GLN A 623 -14.40 42.55 -11.50
C GLN A 623 -13.06 42.45 -12.25
N LEU A 624 -13.05 41.84 -13.44
CA LEU A 624 -11.86 41.77 -14.29
C LEU A 624 -11.42 43.15 -14.77
N LYS A 625 -12.35 44.02 -15.19
CA LYS A 625 -12.04 45.39 -15.63
C LYS A 625 -11.40 46.21 -14.52
N ASN A 626 -11.95 46.11 -13.31
CA ASN A 626 -11.57 46.98 -12.20
C ASN A 626 -10.25 46.58 -11.52
N ASN A 627 -9.93 45.28 -11.49
CA ASN A 627 -8.82 44.79 -10.65
C ASN A 627 -7.73 44.01 -11.40
N TYR A 628 -7.97 43.63 -12.66
CA TYR A 628 -7.09 42.73 -13.42
C TYR A 628 -6.83 43.19 -14.85
N THR A 629 -6.84 44.51 -15.09
CA THR A 629 -6.73 45.08 -16.44
C THR A 629 -5.47 44.64 -17.18
N TYR A 630 -4.33 44.56 -16.49
CA TYR A 630 -3.01 44.38 -17.10
C TYR A 630 -2.37 43.01 -16.87
N ASP A 631 -2.69 42.35 -15.77
CA ASP A 631 -2.15 41.03 -15.45
C ASP A 631 -3.15 40.24 -14.60
N ILE A 632 -3.20 38.94 -14.82
CA ILE A 632 -3.93 37.99 -13.98
C ILE A 632 -3.25 36.63 -14.04
N SER A 633 -2.99 36.05 -12.88
CA SER A 633 -2.50 34.68 -12.79
C SER A 633 -3.62 33.66 -13.01
N LYS A 634 -3.25 32.46 -13.44
CA LYS A 634 -4.19 31.32 -13.57
C LYS A 634 -4.97 31.04 -12.28
N LYS A 635 -4.30 31.19 -11.14
CA LYS A 635 -4.89 30.96 -9.81
C LYS A 635 -5.94 32.03 -9.49
N GLU A 636 -5.64 33.29 -9.77
CA GLU A 636 -6.59 34.39 -9.58
C GLU A 636 -7.81 34.24 -10.48
N LEU A 637 -7.60 33.94 -11.77
CA LEU A 637 -8.70 33.67 -12.70
C LEU A 637 -9.61 32.54 -12.20
N TYR A 638 -9.03 31.43 -11.72
CA TYR A 638 -9.82 30.32 -11.19
C TYR A 638 -10.63 30.70 -9.94
N ASN A 639 -10.05 31.50 -9.05
CA ASN A 639 -10.76 32.00 -7.86
C ASN A 639 -11.94 32.90 -8.26
N LEU A 640 -11.77 33.77 -9.26
CA LEU A 640 -12.86 34.60 -9.77
C LEU A 640 -13.97 33.75 -10.42
N ILE A 641 -13.60 32.73 -11.21
CA ILE A 641 -14.58 31.78 -11.77
C ILE A 641 -15.37 31.12 -10.64
N GLN A 642 -14.72 30.69 -9.56
CA GLN A 642 -15.40 30.11 -8.40
C GLN A 642 -16.36 31.10 -7.74
N GLN A 643 -15.92 32.34 -7.53
CA GLN A 643 -16.67 33.36 -6.80
C GLN A 643 -17.89 33.87 -7.58
N TYR A 644 -17.71 34.21 -8.85
CA TYR A 644 -18.74 34.90 -9.65
C TYR A 644 -19.58 33.95 -10.50
N LEU A 645 -18.95 32.94 -11.10
CA LEU A 645 -19.67 31.98 -11.95
C LEU A 645 -20.15 30.77 -11.14
N GLY A 646 -19.45 30.43 -10.06
CA GLY A 646 -19.71 29.28 -9.21
C GLY A 646 -20.89 29.41 -8.24
N SER A 647 -20.79 28.67 -7.13
CA SER A 647 -21.76 28.67 -6.03
C SER A 647 -21.05 28.75 -4.68
N GLN A 648 -21.70 29.43 -3.74
CA GLN A 648 -21.25 29.56 -2.36
C GLN A 648 -21.60 28.31 -1.56
N ARG A 649 -20.68 27.85 -0.72
CA ARG A 649 -20.88 26.81 0.29
C ARG A 649 -20.57 27.37 1.67
N ASN A 650 -21.47 27.13 2.62
CA ASN A 650 -21.23 27.38 4.02
C ASN A 650 -20.99 26.05 4.73
N HIS A 651 -19.81 25.88 5.32
CA HIS A 651 -19.50 24.72 6.14
C HIS A 651 -18.98 25.19 7.49
N ASN A 652 -19.74 24.91 8.55
CA ASN A 652 -19.43 25.31 9.92
C ASN A 652 -19.12 26.82 10.07
N GLY A 653 -19.90 27.68 9.40
CA GLY A 653 -19.72 29.13 9.43
C GLY A 653 -18.62 29.67 8.51
N LYS A 654 -17.86 28.79 7.83
CA LYS A 654 -16.84 29.20 6.85
C LYS A 654 -17.43 29.22 5.45
N ILE A 655 -17.43 30.40 4.85
CA ILE A 655 -17.83 30.61 3.46
C ILE A 655 -16.70 30.16 2.53
N SER A 656 -17.04 29.36 1.52
CA SER A 656 -16.16 28.94 0.43
C SER A 656 -16.93 28.95 -0.89
N TYR A 657 -16.21 29.01 -2.01
CA TYR A 657 -16.81 29.00 -3.35
C TYR A 657 -16.42 27.74 -4.11
N THR A 658 -17.33 27.24 -4.94
CA THR A 658 -17.09 26.07 -5.79
C THR A 658 -17.50 26.33 -7.21
N ALA A 659 -16.77 25.76 -8.16
CA ALA A 659 -16.97 25.98 -9.59
C ALA A 659 -17.90 24.92 -10.22
N ASN A 660 -18.89 24.41 -9.49
CA ASN A 660 -19.70 23.26 -9.93
C ASN A 660 -21.04 23.64 -10.58
N THR A 661 -21.25 24.92 -10.88
CA THR A 661 -22.41 25.40 -11.64
C THR A 661 -22.20 25.18 -13.14
N ASP A 662 -23.29 25.20 -13.91
CA ASP A 662 -23.25 25.14 -15.37
C ASP A 662 -22.43 26.29 -15.96
N GLU A 663 -22.58 27.52 -15.43
CA GLU A 663 -21.83 28.68 -15.91
C GLU A 663 -20.32 28.48 -15.78
N ALA A 664 -19.88 28.09 -14.58
CA ALA A 664 -18.47 27.90 -14.31
C ALA A 664 -17.92 26.69 -15.09
N THR A 665 -18.70 25.62 -15.22
CA THR A 665 -18.26 24.39 -15.88
C THR A 665 -18.10 24.60 -17.37
N LYS A 666 -19.13 25.07 -18.07
CA LYS A 666 -19.06 25.33 -19.51
C LYS A 666 -18.00 26.35 -19.88
N PHE A 667 -17.81 27.39 -19.07
CA PHE A 667 -16.75 28.37 -19.34
C PHE A 667 -15.35 27.77 -19.19
N ARG A 668 -15.11 26.93 -18.18
CA ARG A 668 -13.82 26.22 -18.06
C ARG A 668 -13.61 25.22 -19.19
N ASP A 669 -14.64 24.50 -19.60
CA ASP A 669 -14.55 23.53 -20.69
C ASP A 669 -14.23 24.26 -22.00
N TYR A 670 -14.85 25.41 -22.26
CA TYR A 670 -14.49 26.29 -23.37
C TYR A 670 -13.02 26.76 -23.32
N LEU A 671 -12.54 27.17 -22.14
CA LEU A 671 -11.14 27.56 -21.95
C LEU A 671 -10.17 26.39 -22.15
N LEU A 672 -10.56 25.17 -21.78
CA LEU A 672 -9.79 23.97 -22.03
C LEU A 672 -9.74 23.63 -23.53
N GLU A 673 -10.88 23.60 -24.20
CA GLU A 673 -10.99 23.20 -25.60
C GLU A 673 -10.33 24.20 -26.56
N LYS A 674 -10.56 25.51 -26.36
CA LYS A 674 -10.07 26.54 -27.28
C LYS A 674 -8.66 27.03 -26.95
N TYR A 675 -8.30 27.05 -25.67
CA TYR A 675 -7.05 27.67 -25.20
C TYR A 675 -6.13 26.72 -24.43
N GLN A 676 -6.50 25.44 -24.30
CA GLN A 676 -5.72 24.42 -23.58
C GLN A 676 -5.44 24.81 -22.11
N VAL A 677 -6.39 25.51 -21.47
CA VAL A 677 -6.28 25.95 -20.09
C VAL A 677 -7.06 25.01 -19.15
N ARG A 678 -6.34 24.08 -18.53
CA ARG A 678 -6.89 23.18 -17.50
C ARG A 678 -6.75 23.79 -16.10
N PHE A 679 -7.84 23.93 -15.35
CA PHE A 679 -7.82 24.47 -13.98
C PHE A 679 -7.80 23.43 -12.87
N ARG A 680 -8.30 22.22 -13.14
CA ARG A 680 -8.44 21.16 -12.14
C ARG A 680 -8.19 19.79 -12.76
N PHE A 681 -7.86 18.83 -11.90
CA PHE A 681 -7.78 17.43 -12.30
C PHE A 681 -9.17 16.95 -12.75
N PRO A 682 -9.29 16.30 -13.92
CA PRO A 682 -10.55 15.77 -14.41
C PRO A 682 -11.11 14.70 -13.48
N LYS A 683 -12.44 14.69 -13.31
CA LYS A 683 -13.15 13.79 -12.38
C LYS A 683 -14.38 13.14 -13.01
N ASP A 684 -14.53 13.28 -14.32
CA ASP A 684 -15.47 12.50 -15.11
C ASP A 684 -15.06 11.03 -15.13
N ASN A 685 -16.05 10.14 -15.28
CA ASN A 685 -15.84 8.70 -15.18
C ASN A 685 -14.85 8.20 -16.24
N GLU A 686 -14.95 8.68 -17.48
CA GLU A 686 -14.05 8.27 -18.58
C GLU A 686 -12.58 8.52 -18.23
N THR A 687 -12.25 9.73 -17.72
CA THR A 687 -10.89 10.02 -17.33
C THR A 687 -10.46 9.25 -16.09
N LEU A 688 -11.34 9.08 -15.10
CA LEU A 688 -11.03 8.31 -13.90
C LEU A 688 -10.76 6.83 -14.23
N ASP A 689 -11.51 6.25 -15.15
CA ASP A 689 -11.29 4.87 -15.62
C ASP A 689 -9.98 4.78 -16.41
N PHE A 690 -9.72 5.71 -17.32
CA PHE A 690 -8.46 5.73 -18.07
C PHE A 690 -7.22 5.84 -17.17
N VAL A 691 -7.31 6.68 -16.13
CA VAL A 691 -6.17 6.99 -15.26
C VAL A 691 -6.03 5.99 -14.11
N PHE A 692 -7.15 5.58 -13.52
CA PHE A 692 -7.19 4.87 -12.23
C PHE A 692 -7.87 3.52 -12.28
N ALA A 693 -8.37 2.98 -13.40
CA ALA A 693 -9.07 1.69 -13.35
C ALA A 693 -8.24 0.54 -12.73
N ASN A 694 -6.91 0.62 -12.81
CA ASN A 694 -5.97 -0.31 -12.15
C ASN A 694 -5.96 -0.20 -10.60
N ALA A 695 -6.62 0.82 -10.05
CA ALA A 695 -6.67 1.13 -8.62
C ALA A 695 -8.11 1.19 -8.09
N LEU A 696 -9.10 0.75 -8.88
CA LEU A 696 -10.50 0.81 -8.54
C LEU A 696 -11.15 -0.57 -8.58
N ASN A 697 -12.20 -0.75 -7.77
CA ASN A 697 -13.11 -1.91 -7.83
C ASN A 697 -12.43 -3.26 -7.53
N ILE A 698 -13.20 -4.35 -7.62
CA ILE A 698 -12.66 -5.71 -7.56
C ILE A 698 -12.44 -6.16 -8.99
N ASN A 699 -11.20 -6.52 -9.34
CA ASN A 699 -10.87 -7.00 -10.67
C ASN A 699 -10.43 -8.46 -10.57
N TYR A 700 -11.04 -9.32 -11.38
CA TYR A 700 -10.81 -10.77 -11.42
C TYR A 700 -10.45 -11.19 -12.85
N PHE A 701 -9.38 -11.96 -13.00
CA PHE A 701 -8.79 -12.23 -14.31
C PHE A 701 -7.86 -13.44 -14.33
N GLY A 702 -7.48 -13.88 -15.53
CA GLY A 702 -6.56 -15.00 -15.73
C GLY A 702 -7.13 -16.31 -15.22
N GLU A 703 -8.46 -16.45 -15.26
CA GLU A 703 -9.16 -17.65 -14.78
C GLU A 703 -8.86 -18.83 -15.69
N THR A 704 -8.50 -19.95 -15.05
CA THR A 704 -8.32 -21.27 -15.64
C THR A 704 -9.06 -22.27 -14.74
N ASP A 705 -9.06 -23.56 -15.11
CA ASP A 705 -9.70 -24.60 -14.29
C ASP A 705 -9.14 -24.68 -12.85
N THR A 706 -7.90 -24.23 -12.63
CA THR A 706 -7.19 -24.39 -11.36
C THR A 706 -6.60 -23.11 -10.78
N GLU A 707 -6.56 -22.01 -11.51
CA GLU A 707 -5.92 -20.77 -11.05
C GLU A 707 -6.68 -19.53 -11.50
N ALA A 708 -6.60 -18.46 -10.70
CA ALA A 708 -7.02 -17.13 -11.09
C ALA A 708 -6.26 -16.06 -10.33
N TYR A 709 -6.43 -14.80 -10.75
CA TYR A 709 -5.83 -13.64 -10.13
C TYR A 709 -6.89 -12.59 -9.82
N TYR A 710 -6.63 -11.80 -8.78
CA TYR A 710 -7.47 -10.65 -8.48
C TYR A 710 -6.72 -9.54 -7.76
N PHE A 711 -7.25 -8.33 -7.81
CA PHE A 711 -6.89 -7.24 -6.90
C PHE A 711 -8.12 -6.44 -6.50
N VAL A 712 -8.03 -5.72 -5.39
CA VAL A 712 -9.12 -4.91 -4.85
C VAL A 712 -8.61 -3.48 -4.65
N GLY A 713 -9.22 -2.55 -5.38
CA GLY A 713 -8.94 -1.13 -5.34
C GLY A 713 -9.92 -0.32 -4.50
N ASP A 714 -9.72 1.00 -4.55
CA ASP A 714 -10.62 1.97 -3.94
C ASP A 714 -11.91 2.11 -4.76
N ARG A 715 -12.86 2.89 -4.23
CA ARG A 715 -14.11 3.18 -4.93
C ARG A 715 -13.97 4.46 -5.73
N THR A 716 -14.55 4.50 -6.92
CA THR A 716 -14.51 5.70 -7.80
C THR A 716 -15.03 6.94 -7.07
N GLU A 717 -16.13 6.83 -6.32
CA GLU A 717 -16.71 7.92 -5.53
C GLU A 717 -15.79 8.46 -4.41
N GLN A 718 -14.78 7.69 -4.01
CA GLN A 718 -13.87 8.02 -2.91
C GLN A 718 -12.53 8.58 -3.38
N ILE A 719 -12.31 8.70 -4.69
CA ILE A 719 -11.07 9.25 -5.22
C ILE A 719 -10.94 10.73 -4.82
N GLN A 720 -10.00 10.99 -3.91
CA GLN A 720 -9.66 12.33 -3.46
C GLN A 720 -8.50 12.91 -4.28
N THR A 721 -7.35 13.12 -3.64
CA THR A 721 -6.10 13.58 -4.26
C THR A 721 -4.91 12.68 -3.88
N SER A 722 -5.18 11.52 -3.30
CA SER A 722 -4.17 10.50 -3.02
C SER A 722 -4.78 9.10 -2.92
N PHE A 723 -3.93 8.09 -3.12
CA PHE A 723 -4.15 6.69 -2.78
C PHE A 723 -3.11 6.28 -1.75
N LYS A 724 -3.57 5.77 -0.60
CA LYS A 724 -2.68 5.39 0.51
C LYS A 724 -1.77 4.24 0.11
N ASP A 725 -2.34 3.23 -0.53
CA ASP A 725 -1.67 1.98 -0.90
C ASP A 725 -1.87 1.67 -2.39
N ALA A 726 -0.97 0.88 -2.95
CA ALA A 726 -1.17 0.28 -4.27
C ALA A 726 -2.04 -0.98 -4.13
N CYS A 727 -2.69 -1.40 -5.21
CA CYS A 727 -3.45 -2.65 -5.18
C CYS A 727 -2.49 -3.82 -5.43
N HIS A 728 -2.41 -4.72 -4.46
CA HIS A 728 -1.63 -5.95 -4.59
C HIS A 728 -2.40 -7.00 -5.37
N ILE A 729 -1.72 -7.64 -6.32
CA ILE A 729 -2.26 -8.80 -7.03
C ILE A 729 -2.18 -10.01 -6.12
N ARG A 730 -3.28 -10.75 -6.07
CA ARG A 730 -3.40 -12.03 -5.38
C ARG A 730 -3.60 -13.14 -6.39
N LYS A 731 -3.04 -14.30 -6.07
CA LYS A 731 -3.20 -15.53 -6.84
C LYS A 731 -4.07 -16.50 -6.06
N ILE A 732 -5.02 -17.11 -6.76
CA ILE A 732 -5.82 -18.23 -6.27
C ILE A 732 -5.34 -19.50 -6.95
N ILE A 733 -5.20 -20.57 -6.17
CA ILE A 733 -4.85 -21.90 -6.67
C ILE A 733 -5.82 -22.92 -6.10
N ALA A 734 -6.55 -23.63 -6.97
CA ALA A 734 -7.31 -24.81 -6.61
C ALA A 734 -6.35 -25.99 -6.38
N ILE A 735 -6.59 -26.76 -5.33
CA ILE A 735 -5.80 -27.95 -5.05
C ILE A 735 -6.05 -29.01 -6.13
N LYS A 736 -5.06 -29.87 -6.39
CA LYS A 736 -5.19 -30.93 -7.41
C LYS A 736 -6.48 -31.74 -7.21
N GLY A 737 -7.31 -31.79 -8.24
CA GLY A 737 -8.60 -32.49 -8.22
C GLY A 737 -9.79 -31.65 -7.74
N CYS A 738 -9.56 -30.43 -7.25
CA CYS A 738 -10.59 -29.45 -6.90
C CYS A 738 -10.84 -28.48 -8.05
N LYS A 739 -12.06 -27.94 -8.10
CA LYS A 739 -12.45 -26.85 -8.98
C LYS A 739 -12.03 -25.49 -8.41
N LEU A 740 -11.83 -24.53 -9.30
CA LEU A 740 -11.75 -23.13 -8.92
C LEU A 740 -13.15 -22.59 -8.59
N ILE A 741 -13.34 -22.12 -7.34
CA ILE A 741 -14.64 -21.68 -6.79
C ILE A 741 -14.62 -20.21 -6.37
N PHE A 742 -13.48 -19.54 -6.46
CA PHE A 742 -13.28 -18.22 -5.85
C PHE A 742 -14.14 -17.11 -6.46
N ARG A 743 -14.60 -17.31 -7.69
CA ARG A 743 -15.54 -16.41 -8.38
C ARG A 743 -16.83 -16.19 -7.57
N ASP A 744 -17.37 -17.24 -6.94
CA ASP A 744 -18.58 -17.14 -6.11
C ASP A 744 -18.37 -16.33 -4.82
N LEU A 745 -17.11 -16.20 -4.39
CA LEU A 745 -16.74 -15.49 -3.17
C LEU A 745 -16.52 -13.99 -3.37
N LEU A 746 -16.50 -13.49 -4.60
CA LEU A 746 -16.19 -12.08 -4.87
C LEU A 746 -17.16 -11.12 -4.15
N LYS A 747 -18.44 -11.52 -4.00
CA LYS A 747 -19.45 -10.76 -3.23
C LYS A 747 -19.11 -10.62 -1.74
N THR A 748 -18.40 -11.59 -1.17
CA THR A 748 -17.95 -11.52 0.25
C THR A 748 -16.84 -10.48 0.45
N MET A 749 -16.31 -9.92 -0.64
CA MET A 749 -15.32 -8.84 -0.60
C MET A 749 -15.95 -7.44 -0.74
N ASP A 750 -17.12 -7.33 -1.36
CA ASP A 750 -17.87 -6.06 -1.49
C ASP A 750 -18.68 -5.75 -0.23
N VAL A 751 -17.98 -5.50 0.88
CA VAL A 751 -18.59 -5.13 2.16
C VAL A 751 -17.82 -3.96 2.80
N ASP A 752 -18.53 -3.05 3.47
CA ASP A 752 -17.92 -1.85 4.11
C ASP A 752 -17.73 -1.96 5.63
N PHE A 753 -18.10 -3.09 6.23
CA PHE A 753 -17.92 -3.36 7.66
C PHE A 753 -16.54 -3.95 8.01
N VAL A 754 -15.76 -4.39 7.02
CA VAL A 754 -14.36 -4.77 7.25
C VAL A 754 -13.48 -3.51 7.17
N ARG A 755 -13.52 -2.82 6.03
CA ARG A 755 -12.82 -1.55 5.81
C ARG A 755 -13.86 -0.45 5.58
N THR A 756 -13.87 0.55 6.45
CA THR A 756 -14.92 1.58 6.41
C THR A 756 -14.93 2.30 5.08
N GLY A 757 -15.99 2.09 4.29
CA GLY A 757 -16.18 2.68 2.96
C GLY A 757 -15.39 2.01 1.82
N GLN A 758 -14.51 1.04 2.11
CA GLN A 758 -13.69 0.35 1.13
C GLN A 758 -14.01 -1.14 1.14
N SER A 759 -13.69 -1.83 0.07
CA SER A 759 -13.88 -3.28 0.01
C SER A 759 -12.72 -4.03 0.64
N THR A 760 -13.00 -5.22 1.16
CA THR A 760 -11.97 -6.06 1.76
C THR A 760 -11.16 -6.77 0.68
N VAL A 761 -9.87 -7.00 0.94
CA VAL A 761 -8.93 -7.61 0.00
C VAL A 761 -8.94 -9.14 0.04
N ILE A 762 -9.61 -9.72 1.02
CA ILE A 762 -9.89 -11.15 1.19
C ILE A 762 -11.33 -11.29 1.73
N PRO A 763 -12.02 -12.43 1.50
CA PRO A 763 -13.36 -12.69 2.01
C PRO A 763 -13.56 -12.26 3.48
N PHE A 764 -14.68 -11.62 3.79
CA PHE A 764 -14.92 -11.10 5.15
C PHE A 764 -14.88 -12.17 6.27
N PRO A 765 -15.16 -13.47 6.06
CA PRO A 765 -14.98 -14.49 7.12
C PRO A 765 -13.59 -14.48 7.76
N PHE A 766 -12.53 -14.08 7.01
CA PHE A 766 -11.20 -13.92 7.59
C PHE A 766 -11.11 -12.79 8.64
N LYS A 767 -12.01 -11.80 8.63
CA LYS A 767 -12.13 -10.81 9.72
C LYS A 767 -12.71 -11.45 10.98
N TYR A 768 -13.68 -12.35 10.85
CA TYR A 768 -14.24 -13.10 11.98
C TYR A 768 -13.20 -14.04 12.60
N ILE A 769 -12.42 -14.75 11.78
CA ILE A 769 -11.29 -15.58 12.25
C ILE A 769 -10.26 -14.74 13.03
N ARG A 770 -9.91 -13.54 12.53
CA ARG A 770 -9.00 -12.63 13.23
C ARG A 770 -9.56 -12.18 14.57
N GLU A 771 -10.83 -11.83 14.61
CA GLU A 771 -11.47 -11.36 15.83
C GLU A 771 -11.59 -12.50 16.85
N TYR A 772 -12.01 -13.69 16.42
CA TYR A 772 -12.02 -14.89 17.26
C TYR A 772 -10.63 -15.21 17.83
N HIS A 773 -9.57 -15.10 17.03
CA HIS A 773 -8.20 -15.26 17.52
C HIS A 773 -7.88 -14.28 18.65
N ASN A 774 -8.13 -12.98 18.45
CA ASN A 774 -7.87 -11.95 19.46
C ASN A 774 -8.67 -12.13 20.77
N LEU A 775 -9.81 -12.83 20.72
CA LEU A 775 -10.65 -13.09 21.89
C LEU A 775 -10.19 -14.31 22.71
N ASN A 776 -9.41 -15.22 22.12
CA ASN A 776 -9.05 -16.50 22.74
C ASN A 776 -7.53 -16.71 22.92
N TYR A 777 -6.67 -15.91 22.26
CA TYR A 777 -5.20 -16.02 22.25
C TYR A 777 -4.54 -14.64 22.17
#